data_AF-A0A2S2PLH3-F1
#
_entry.id   AF-A0A2S2PLH3-F1
#
_cell.length_a   1.000
_cell.length_b   1.000
_cell.length_c   1.000
_cell.angle_alpha   90.00
_cell.angle_beta   90.00
_cell.angle_gamma   90.00
#
_symmetry.space_group_name_H-M   'P 1'
#
loop_
_entity.id
_entity.type
_entity.pdbx_description
1 polymer ?
#
loop_
_entity_poly.entity_id
_entity_poly.type
_entity_poly.pdbx_seq_one_letter_code
_entity_poly.pdbx_strand_id
1 'polypeptide(L)'
;PMHASTEHSVANTQPTENTPLIRGQKPMYTTSPTTTDSPSCSMVESEVQKPNTQQDGYQDDREYKSNIFYYLMDVLSTVSQFITRTSYIGTNIVMMAWSITYHSWLTFVLLLWASVSWMVPQQRKTMLRSSPFLVFYAEFLLLSQFLYGMNLNDSELPQTIQDWNLEQIGFTKVLHFPSKPLIIKTLFTTMFWITMRQYMQERREARSHSAVANMIAPLQVTVGTATAMGGDSGTKGSQLMQRLGEEAKIILTKFWIWVVAFVLFGIGITGERMTIFRIIYMALALIFLLTFQLSWVLWRKIMYGFWLTVIIYSMLILVMTYTYQFDNFPYYWEKYLKIPPTLQLDIGLEKFETGELFVRLLTPTFFVIITVVQLYYFHKDFLAISDIKSRGTSIVKPSKPGNSSASNSDKESTDSSISLTDNKYQKHPPRPSFISERKSFKVFKNLPKVKLRSFFKMIKTILSYIIELAWLYAELHMIKIILLCVMFLAVYEVCLVHFVLVVLVTISLVFNSRIQSIIVYIISVYVSILLLTKMIYQIEYIREGTWNVTCPDPDEPDKTKDYNTANWVGFKKSTANISLLNLLKGYISIVFVITLHRVVITRQKYKRHLKGRPLSKPLRMFPGITFKDVDQDIPHCLKYLLNFGFYRFGVEITLIAVAILVGTRMDFYAVLYALWLMTFVMLSRGTLAKVWIIFMFFVVITIPLQYAIVIGLPPDLCLQWPWDESEIMKNFRDWMFLPDPDSPPDAYKLLCDFIVLLFVSRQSIVFKIERRHIDVEYPGGTNRSIIEEAEKPSFINPVPDFVSHIRSWLDILKRIVLIGFIWFTLAIVFLAGTNRVNLFSLGYLIGSFIFLWQGNDYYLRPVNVILKWWNKLILYNITVITLKAILQIPGCIFMNYMKMKACWMIQLFGISCIQKFSTNHPAITSSDNDDCEIPIEHVGLAWDILCFGFLIFQRRLFNSHYFFRIVDETKAMAILASRGAELIQELSQKRIQEQHESERKVLEKIKSKMDRIKATQKKIQGFGIKDPESHEKAIRSGDYYMFDEFDDELDSIVEKDNELSDDSLEDSDKTDADQFVYKKKKETDKSVVGETSKLAMGDGEDLREGKLFHLLNTYNNIRIHNVC
;
A
#
# COMPACT_ATOMS: atom_id res chain seq x y z
N PRO A 1 31.47 38.26 56.61
CA PRO A 1 32.11 39.50 57.10
C PRO A 1 31.52 40.73 56.37
N MET A 2 30.94 41.68 57.12
CA MET A 2 30.55 43.05 56.70
C MET A 2 29.72 43.18 55.40
N HIS A 3 28.39 43.38 55.51
CA HIS A 3 27.69 44.69 55.59
C HIS A 3 27.22 45.19 54.20
N ALA A 4 26.01 45.75 54.01
CA ALA A 4 24.84 45.87 54.90
C ALA A 4 23.55 46.21 54.10
N SER A 5 22.39 46.14 54.77
CA SER A 5 21.16 46.95 54.57
C SER A 5 20.40 46.91 53.21
N THR A 6 19.05 46.89 53.14
CA THR A 6 18.00 46.84 54.19
C THR A 6 16.67 46.26 53.65
N GLU A 7 15.87 45.69 54.56
CA GLU A 7 14.38 45.65 54.66
C GLU A 7 13.48 45.29 53.44
N HIS A 8 12.68 44.20 53.48
CA HIS A 8 11.41 43.95 54.24
C HIS A 8 10.16 44.62 53.62
N SER A 9 9.26 43.92 52.92
CA SER A 9 8.11 43.06 53.40
C SER A 9 6.91 43.87 53.95
N VAL A 10 5.62 43.62 53.64
CA VAL A 10 4.82 42.37 53.78
C VAL A 10 3.53 42.37 52.90
N ALA A 11 3.08 41.17 52.52
CA ALA A 11 1.75 40.62 52.10
C ALA A 11 0.49 41.48 51.75
N ASN A 12 -0.38 40.84 50.93
CA ASN A 12 -1.88 40.86 50.86
C ASN A 12 -2.63 42.24 50.77
N THR A 13 -3.85 42.36 50.24
CA THR A 13 -5.01 41.44 50.11
C THR A 13 -5.91 41.84 48.91
N GLN A 14 -6.92 41.04 48.57
CA GLN A 14 -8.08 41.52 47.77
C GLN A 14 -8.92 42.54 48.58
N PRO A 15 -9.73 43.37 47.90
CA PRO A 15 -11.17 43.25 48.13
C PRO A 15 -12.01 43.27 46.83
N THR A 16 -13.33 43.10 46.99
CA THR A 16 -14.35 43.05 45.93
C THR A 16 -15.41 44.15 46.10
N GLU A 17 -16.22 44.31 45.04
CA GLU A 17 -17.64 44.72 45.07
C GLU A 17 -18.07 46.21 45.12
N ASN A 18 -19.32 46.41 44.65
CA ASN A 18 -20.25 47.53 44.87
C ASN A 18 -20.14 48.85 44.07
N THR A 19 -20.93 48.89 42.97
CA THR A 19 -21.80 50.02 42.54
C THR A 19 -22.86 50.38 43.61
N PRO A 20 -23.67 51.48 43.56
CA PRO A 20 -24.13 52.25 42.38
C PRO A 20 -24.35 53.79 42.57
N LEU A 21 -25.07 54.40 41.61
CA LEU A 21 -25.95 55.61 41.68
C LEU A 21 -25.43 57.02 41.25
N ILE A 22 -26.16 57.61 40.27
CA ILE A 22 -26.79 58.98 40.29
C ILE A 22 -25.88 60.24 40.22
N ARG A 23 -26.20 61.37 39.56
CA ARG A 23 -27.25 61.80 38.56
C ARG A 23 -26.99 63.28 38.17
N GLY A 24 -27.50 63.75 37.03
CA GLY A 24 -27.55 65.18 36.63
C GLY A 24 -26.49 65.55 35.58
N GLN A 25 -26.73 66.10 34.38
CA GLN A 25 -27.83 66.85 33.73
C GLN A 25 -27.63 68.39 33.69
N LYS A 26 -27.89 68.96 32.49
CA LYS A 26 -27.75 70.36 32.01
C LYS A 26 -28.61 71.36 32.84
N PRO A 27 -28.50 72.72 32.70
CA PRO A 27 -27.91 73.55 31.60
C PRO A 27 -27.02 74.73 32.13
N MET A 28 -26.76 75.92 31.54
CA MET A 28 -27.18 76.64 30.31
C MET A 28 -26.26 77.88 30.03
N TYR A 29 -26.36 78.52 28.84
CA TYR A 29 -26.09 79.97 28.56
C TYR A 29 -24.63 80.52 28.74
N THR A 30 -24.10 81.61 28.10
CA THR A 30 -24.46 82.48 26.93
C THR A 30 -23.19 83.14 26.31
N THR A 31 -23.34 83.76 25.13
CA THR A 31 -22.59 84.92 24.54
C THR A 31 -21.10 84.85 24.13
N SER A 32 -20.84 85.38 22.94
CA SER A 32 -19.54 85.91 22.46
C SER A 32 -19.34 87.39 22.84
N PRO A 33 -18.14 87.97 22.64
CA PRO A 33 -18.02 88.97 21.55
C PRO A 33 -16.80 88.82 20.62
N THR A 34 -16.98 89.38 19.41
CA THR A 34 -16.12 90.26 18.56
C THR A 34 -14.63 90.57 18.94
N THR A 35 -13.74 91.07 18.04
CA THR A 35 -13.94 92.01 16.89
C THR A 35 -12.77 92.03 15.88
N THR A 36 -13.04 92.39 14.60
CA THR A 36 -12.15 93.07 13.59
C THR A 36 -10.82 92.41 13.11
N ASP A 37 -10.36 92.57 11.85
CA ASP A 37 -10.87 93.39 10.73
C ASP A 37 -10.66 92.79 9.30
N SER A 38 -11.09 93.55 8.28
CA SER A 38 -11.39 93.19 6.88
C SER A 38 -10.34 93.76 5.88
N PRO A 39 -10.56 93.99 4.55
CA PRO A 39 -11.61 93.60 3.55
C PRO A 39 -10.98 92.86 2.32
N SER A 40 -11.50 92.65 1.10
CA SER A 40 -12.81 92.50 0.40
C SER A 40 -12.51 91.73 -0.93
N CYS A 41 -13.40 91.10 -1.71
CA CYS A 41 -14.55 91.55 -2.52
C CYS A 41 -15.29 90.28 -3.03
N SER A 42 -16.62 90.10 -2.85
CA SER A 42 -17.77 90.52 -3.71
C SER A 42 -17.94 89.67 -5.00
N MET A 43 -19.12 89.20 -5.45
CA MET A 43 -20.54 89.56 -5.21
C MET A 43 -21.44 88.28 -5.04
N VAL A 44 -22.58 88.26 -4.31
CA VAL A 44 -24.02 88.45 -4.71
C VAL A 44 -24.50 87.38 -5.74
N GLU A 45 -25.67 86.70 -5.64
CA GLU A 45 -27.03 87.10 -5.18
C GLU A 45 -27.91 85.97 -4.55
N SER A 46 -29.17 86.34 -4.24
CA SER A 46 -30.34 85.65 -3.61
C SER A 46 -30.92 84.44 -4.41
N GLU A 47 -32.04 83.76 -4.07
CA GLU A 47 -33.14 83.95 -3.09
C GLU A 47 -33.85 82.60 -2.73
N VAL A 48 -35.03 82.61 -2.07
CA VAL A 48 -35.77 81.44 -1.56
C VAL A 48 -37.29 81.56 -1.75
N GLN A 49 -37.96 80.56 -2.38
CA GLN A 49 -39.32 80.10 -1.99
C GLN A 49 -39.77 78.76 -2.63
N LYS A 50 -41.06 78.39 -2.47
CA LYS A 50 -41.62 77.01 -2.57
C LYS A 50 -42.43 76.73 -3.88
N PRO A 51 -43.51 75.89 -3.94
CA PRO A 51 -43.46 74.62 -4.70
C PRO A 51 -44.56 74.45 -5.78
N ASN A 52 -44.57 73.33 -6.53
CA ASN A 52 -45.78 72.51 -6.82
C ASN A 52 -45.56 71.25 -7.69
N THR A 53 -46.12 70.12 -7.21
CA THR A 53 -47.03 69.17 -7.89
C THR A 53 -46.67 68.43 -9.20
N GLN A 54 -46.53 67.09 -9.08
CA GLN A 54 -46.75 66.00 -10.08
C GLN A 54 -45.79 65.93 -11.31
N GLN A 55 -45.52 64.77 -11.94
CA GLN A 55 -46.07 63.41 -11.80
C GLN A 55 -44.97 62.31 -11.95
N ASP A 56 -45.34 61.02 -11.90
CA ASP A 56 -44.46 59.85 -11.70
C ASP A 56 -43.47 59.48 -12.84
N GLY A 57 -42.32 58.88 -12.48
CA GLY A 57 -41.46 58.18 -13.45
C GLY A 57 -40.04 57.77 -12.96
N TYR A 58 -39.84 56.48 -12.67
CA TYR A 58 -38.58 55.71 -12.78
C TYR A 58 -37.20 56.38 -12.60
N GLN A 59 -36.47 56.05 -11.51
CA GLN A 59 -35.23 55.24 -11.51
C GLN A 59 -34.44 55.38 -10.19
N ASP A 60 -34.28 54.28 -9.45
CA ASP A 60 -33.18 54.10 -8.50
C ASP A 60 -32.29 52.93 -8.97
N ASP A 61 -31.09 53.27 -9.44
CA ASP A 61 -30.17 52.34 -10.11
C ASP A 61 -28.70 52.81 -10.02
N ARG A 62 -28.41 53.81 -9.17
CA ARG A 62 -27.10 54.49 -9.13
C ARG A 62 -26.18 54.11 -7.96
N GLU A 63 -26.72 53.58 -6.86
CA GLU A 63 -25.90 53.33 -5.66
C GLU A 63 -25.22 51.94 -5.63
N TYR A 64 -25.70 50.97 -6.42
CA TYR A 64 -25.07 49.64 -6.49
C TYR A 64 -23.73 49.65 -7.26
N LYS A 65 -23.59 50.56 -8.24
CA LYS A 65 -22.46 50.60 -9.17
C LYS A 65 -21.18 51.16 -8.54
N SER A 66 -21.30 52.06 -7.56
CA SER A 66 -20.17 52.63 -6.82
C SER A 66 -19.49 51.58 -5.93
N ASN A 67 -20.29 50.77 -5.21
CA ASN A 67 -19.78 49.74 -4.31
C ASN A 67 -18.97 48.66 -5.03
N ILE A 68 -19.41 48.23 -6.23
CA ILE A 68 -18.62 47.32 -7.08
C ILE A 68 -17.32 47.97 -7.55
N PHE A 69 -17.35 49.26 -7.94
CA PHE A 69 -16.14 49.98 -8.33
C PHE A 69 -15.16 50.14 -7.17
N TYR A 70 -15.62 50.46 -5.96
CA TYR A 70 -14.77 50.51 -4.77
C TYR A 70 -14.21 49.13 -4.38
N TYR A 71 -14.99 48.05 -4.51
CA TYR A 71 -14.47 46.68 -4.32
C TYR A 71 -13.41 46.31 -5.36
N LEU A 72 -13.62 46.66 -6.64
CA LEU A 72 -12.64 46.47 -7.69
C LEU A 72 -11.38 47.32 -7.46
N MET A 73 -11.52 48.55 -6.97
CA MET A 73 -10.39 49.41 -6.65
C MET A 73 -9.65 48.97 -5.38
N ASP A 74 -10.31 48.38 -4.38
CA ASP A 74 -9.64 47.80 -3.21
C ASP A 74 -8.94 46.47 -3.56
N VAL A 75 -9.58 45.61 -4.35
CA VAL A 75 -8.92 44.41 -4.93
C VAL A 75 -7.74 44.83 -5.81
N LEU A 76 -7.87 45.86 -6.62
CA LEU A 76 -6.77 46.39 -7.43
C LEU A 76 -5.69 47.05 -6.56
N SER A 77 -6.04 47.70 -5.44
CA SER A 77 -5.07 48.29 -4.52
C SER A 77 -4.28 47.22 -3.77
N THR A 78 -4.95 46.16 -3.29
CA THR A 78 -4.32 45.05 -2.57
C THR A 78 -3.50 44.17 -3.51
N VAL A 79 -3.96 43.95 -4.75
CA VAL A 79 -3.16 43.34 -5.83
C VAL A 79 -1.96 44.23 -6.20
N SER A 80 -2.14 45.56 -6.29
CA SER A 80 -1.05 46.51 -6.56
C SER A 80 -0.02 46.55 -5.44
N GLN A 81 -0.44 46.51 -4.18
CA GLN A 81 0.44 46.35 -3.02
C GLN A 81 1.19 45.01 -3.04
N PHE A 82 0.52 43.92 -3.42
CA PHE A 82 1.15 42.60 -3.59
C PHE A 82 2.17 42.59 -4.73
N ILE A 83 1.84 43.16 -5.89
CA ILE A 83 2.75 43.34 -7.04
C ILE A 83 3.94 44.21 -6.62
N THR A 84 3.71 45.34 -5.97
CA THR A 84 4.79 46.21 -5.46
C THR A 84 5.70 45.44 -4.51
N ARG A 85 5.13 44.76 -3.50
CA ARG A 85 5.86 43.93 -2.53
C ARG A 85 6.65 42.77 -3.15
N THR A 86 6.22 42.27 -4.31
CA THR A 86 6.88 41.18 -5.05
C THR A 86 7.68 41.66 -6.27
N SER A 87 7.72 42.97 -6.55
CA SER A 87 8.25 43.53 -7.81
C SER A 87 9.72 43.18 -8.06
N TYR A 88 10.52 43.05 -6.99
CA TYR A 88 11.92 42.61 -7.06
C TYR A 88 12.08 41.19 -7.66
N ILE A 89 11.06 40.33 -7.58
CA ILE A 89 11.02 39.02 -8.24
C ILE A 89 10.61 39.22 -9.71
N GLY A 90 9.56 40.01 -9.95
CA GLY A 90 9.07 40.34 -11.30
C GLY A 90 10.17 40.92 -12.20
N THR A 91 10.89 41.92 -11.73
CA THR A 91 12.04 42.51 -12.45
C THR A 91 13.17 41.52 -12.71
N ASN A 92 13.42 40.59 -11.79
CA ASN A 92 14.44 39.57 -11.99
C ASN A 92 14.05 38.56 -13.09
N ILE A 93 12.76 38.20 -13.14
CA ILE A 93 12.18 37.40 -14.22
C ILE A 93 12.16 38.18 -15.55
N VAL A 94 11.86 39.48 -15.52
CA VAL A 94 11.79 40.32 -16.73
C VAL A 94 13.17 40.60 -17.34
N MET A 95 14.22 40.83 -16.54
CA MET A 95 15.60 40.90 -17.06
C MET A 95 15.96 39.64 -17.84
N MET A 96 15.67 38.48 -17.25
CA MET A 96 15.91 37.17 -17.84
C MET A 96 15.07 36.96 -19.11
N ALA A 97 13.77 37.27 -19.07
CA ALA A 97 12.86 37.15 -20.22
C ALA A 97 13.27 38.06 -21.39
N TRP A 98 13.65 39.32 -21.14
CA TRP A 98 14.18 40.23 -22.16
C TRP A 98 15.44 39.62 -22.80
N SER A 99 16.39 39.14 -21.99
CA SER A 99 17.65 38.59 -22.51
C SER A 99 17.54 37.31 -23.32
N ILE A 100 16.49 36.52 -23.09
CA ILE A 100 16.19 35.27 -23.83
C ILE A 100 15.34 35.57 -25.08
N THR A 101 14.39 36.50 -25.01
CA THR A 101 13.53 36.87 -26.16
C THR A 101 14.25 37.73 -27.21
N TYR A 102 15.26 38.49 -26.79
CA TYR A 102 16.15 39.26 -27.66
C TYR A 102 17.59 38.89 -27.35
N HIS A 103 18.11 37.85 -28.01
CA HIS A 103 19.47 37.37 -27.84
C HIS A 103 20.49 38.38 -28.38
N SER A 104 21.44 38.83 -27.54
CA SER A 104 22.52 39.75 -27.94
C SER A 104 23.59 39.89 -26.85
N TRP A 105 24.76 40.44 -27.20
CA TRP A 105 25.80 40.78 -26.21
C TRP A 105 25.36 41.85 -25.20
N LEU A 106 24.57 42.85 -25.61
CA LEU A 106 24.03 43.85 -24.68
C LEU A 106 23.02 43.23 -23.71
N THR A 107 22.11 42.38 -24.17
CA THR A 107 21.12 41.74 -23.29
C THR A 107 21.71 40.60 -22.45
N PHE A 108 22.84 40.01 -22.84
CA PHE A 108 23.61 39.09 -21.99
C PHE A 108 24.00 39.72 -20.63
N VAL A 109 24.25 41.04 -20.60
CA VAL A 109 24.54 41.76 -19.35
C VAL A 109 23.34 41.71 -18.38
N LEU A 110 22.10 41.82 -18.88
CA LEU A 110 20.89 41.65 -18.07
C LEU A 110 20.75 40.21 -17.56
N LEU A 111 21.08 39.21 -18.39
CA LEU A 111 21.03 37.80 -18.00
C LEU A 111 22.02 37.48 -16.87
N LEU A 112 23.25 37.97 -16.99
CA LEU A 112 24.30 37.83 -15.98
C LEU A 112 23.91 38.58 -14.71
N TRP A 113 23.41 39.81 -14.80
CA TRP A 113 22.97 40.58 -13.63
C TRP A 113 21.79 39.94 -12.89
N ALA A 114 20.81 39.39 -13.62
CA ALA A 114 19.70 38.63 -13.04
C ALA A 114 20.20 37.37 -12.32
N SER A 115 21.13 36.64 -12.96
CA SER A 115 21.74 35.43 -12.43
C SER A 115 22.53 35.69 -11.13
N VAL A 116 23.36 36.74 -11.10
CA VAL A 116 24.05 37.19 -9.89
C VAL A 116 23.06 37.66 -8.83
N SER A 117 21.99 38.38 -9.22
CA SER A 117 20.95 38.84 -8.30
C SER A 117 20.22 37.70 -7.58
N TRP A 118 20.01 36.55 -8.24
CA TRP A 118 19.50 35.33 -7.60
C TRP A 118 20.48 34.74 -6.57
N MET A 119 21.78 34.88 -6.79
CA MET A 119 22.81 34.31 -5.91
C MET A 119 22.97 35.06 -4.57
N VAL A 120 22.61 36.35 -4.48
CA VAL A 120 22.87 37.18 -3.29
C VAL A 120 21.86 36.93 -2.15
N PRO A 121 22.28 36.66 -0.89
CA PRO A 121 21.37 36.36 0.24
C PRO A 121 20.36 37.45 0.64
N GLN A 122 20.52 38.69 0.15
CA GLN A 122 19.59 39.80 0.38
C GLN A 122 19.02 40.31 -0.96
N GLN A 123 18.45 39.40 -1.76
CA GLN A 123 17.93 39.64 -3.11
C GLN A 123 17.12 40.93 -3.23
N ARG A 124 16.05 41.11 -2.43
CA ARG A 124 15.21 42.34 -2.43
C ARG A 124 16.04 43.62 -2.23
N LYS A 125 16.94 43.65 -1.24
CA LYS A 125 17.79 44.82 -0.96
C LYS A 125 18.76 45.11 -2.10
N THR A 126 19.27 44.07 -2.74
CA THR A 126 20.22 44.17 -3.86
C THR A 126 19.52 44.68 -5.11
N MET A 127 18.38 44.07 -5.46
CA MET A 127 17.53 44.46 -6.59
C MET A 127 17.03 45.91 -6.48
N LEU A 128 16.53 46.30 -5.30
CA LEU A 128 16.10 47.68 -5.05
C LEU A 128 17.28 48.67 -5.11
N ARG A 129 18.50 48.26 -4.71
CA ARG A 129 19.71 49.10 -4.86
C ARG A 129 20.17 49.20 -6.31
N SER A 130 19.99 48.16 -7.13
CA SER A 130 20.36 48.17 -8.55
C SER A 130 19.30 48.78 -9.47
N SER A 131 18.04 48.91 -9.03
CA SER A 131 16.93 49.38 -9.87
C SER A 131 17.18 50.70 -10.63
N PRO A 132 17.82 51.76 -10.11
CA PRO A 132 18.07 52.97 -10.91
C PRO A 132 19.06 52.73 -12.06
N PHE A 133 20.08 51.89 -11.86
CA PHE A 133 21.03 51.52 -12.92
C PHE A 133 20.36 50.64 -13.98
N LEU A 134 19.47 49.74 -13.56
CA LEU A 134 18.71 48.88 -14.47
C LEU A 134 17.69 49.65 -15.30
N VAL A 135 17.01 50.66 -14.74
CA VAL A 135 16.15 51.57 -15.51
C VAL A 135 16.98 52.34 -16.54
N PHE A 136 18.09 52.97 -16.14
CA PHE A 136 18.96 53.70 -17.07
C PHE A 136 19.48 52.81 -18.22
N TYR A 137 19.88 51.58 -17.92
CA TYR A 137 20.32 50.61 -18.93
C TYR A 137 19.16 50.16 -19.84
N ALA A 138 17.96 49.91 -19.29
CA ALA A 138 16.80 49.53 -20.07
C ALA A 138 16.33 50.65 -21.03
N GLU A 139 16.36 51.91 -20.60
CA GLU A 139 16.09 53.05 -21.48
C GLU A 139 17.15 53.19 -22.59
N PHE A 140 18.44 52.96 -22.27
CA PHE A 140 19.50 52.92 -23.29
C PHE A 140 19.26 51.83 -24.36
N LEU A 141 18.84 50.62 -23.95
CA LEU A 141 18.47 49.54 -24.88
C LEU A 141 17.21 49.87 -25.69
N LEU A 142 16.25 50.58 -25.10
CA LEU A 142 15.01 50.98 -25.77
C LEU A 142 15.26 52.09 -26.81
N LEU A 143 16.05 53.10 -26.47
CA LEU A 143 16.53 54.13 -27.41
C LEU A 143 17.36 53.52 -28.53
N SER A 144 18.23 52.56 -28.22
CA SER A 144 19.01 51.81 -29.22
C SER A 144 18.09 51.04 -30.19
N GLN A 145 17.07 50.35 -29.67
CA GLN A 145 16.10 49.65 -30.52
C GLN A 145 15.24 50.62 -31.34
N PHE A 146 14.89 51.78 -30.80
CA PHE A 146 14.14 52.81 -31.52
C PHE A 146 14.95 53.33 -32.71
N LEU A 147 16.23 53.65 -32.51
CA LEU A 147 17.15 54.10 -33.55
C LEU A 147 17.30 53.07 -34.69
N TYR A 148 17.59 51.81 -34.36
CA TYR A 148 17.70 50.71 -35.34
C TYR A 148 16.33 50.19 -35.85
N GLY A 149 15.22 50.73 -35.33
CA GLY A 149 13.87 50.50 -35.84
C GLY A 149 13.42 51.52 -36.90
N MET A 150 14.25 52.54 -37.20
CA MET A 150 13.99 53.50 -38.27
C MET A 150 14.37 52.94 -39.64
N ASN A 151 13.65 53.34 -40.68
CA ASN A 151 13.85 52.87 -42.05
C ASN A 151 15.01 53.61 -42.77
N LEU A 152 16.22 53.45 -42.25
CA LEU A 152 17.48 53.98 -42.81
C LEU A 152 18.13 52.99 -43.77
N ASN A 153 18.94 53.47 -44.72
CA ASN A 153 19.66 52.61 -45.66
C ASN A 153 20.96 52.06 -45.04
N ASP A 154 21.44 50.91 -45.55
CA ASP A 154 22.64 50.23 -45.01
C ASP A 154 23.95 51.00 -45.26
N SER A 155 23.92 52.05 -46.09
CA SER A 155 24.98 53.04 -46.26
C SER A 155 25.06 54.07 -45.12
N GLU A 156 23.98 54.27 -44.37
CA GLU A 156 23.88 55.25 -43.27
C GLU A 156 24.07 54.58 -41.90
N LEU A 157 23.71 53.30 -41.80
CA LEU A 157 23.80 52.50 -40.58
C LEU A 157 24.17 51.04 -40.94
N PRO A 158 25.47 50.70 -41.04
CA PRO A 158 25.93 49.43 -41.58
C PRO A 158 25.64 48.25 -40.64
N GLN A 159 25.15 47.14 -41.19
CA GLN A 159 24.84 45.92 -40.42
C GLN A 159 26.10 45.11 -40.06
N THR A 160 27.19 45.28 -40.82
CA THR A 160 28.50 44.65 -40.55
C THR A 160 29.62 45.70 -40.59
N ILE A 161 30.58 45.59 -39.68
CA ILE A 161 31.80 46.39 -39.65
C ILE A 161 32.96 45.44 -39.40
N GLN A 162 33.91 45.34 -40.34
CA GLN A 162 35.16 44.57 -40.21
C GLN A 162 34.93 43.16 -39.60
N ASP A 163 34.19 42.33 -40.34
CA ASP A 163 33.81 40.94 -40.00
C ASP A 163 32.91 40.77 -38.76
N TRP A 164 32.50 41.84 -38.08
CA TRP A 164 31.63 41.79 -36.90
C TRP A 164 30.19 42.17 -37.30
N ASN A 165 29.22 41.28 -37.03
CA ASN A 165 27.79 41.54 -37.26
C ASN A 165 27.21 42.34 -36.07
N LEU A 166 26.68 43.53 -36.33
CA LEU A 166 26.10 44.42 -35.31
C LEU A 166 24.78 43.88 -34.74
N GLU A 167 24.10 43.00 -35.49
CA GLU A 167 22.90 42.28 -35.05
C GLU A 167 23.17 41.49 -33.76
N GLN A 168 24.30 40.77 -33.69
CA GLN A 168 24.72 40.00 -32.51
C GLN A 168 25.06 40.90 -31.30
N ILE A 169 25.50 42.13 -31.54
CA ILE A 169 25.76 43.11 -30.47
C ILE A 169 24.43 43.53 -29.80
N GLY A 170 23.34 43.54 -30.58
CA GLY A 170 21.98 43.85 -30.16
C GLY A 170 21.26 44.88 -31.04
N PHE A 171 21.89 45.26 -32.15
CA PHE A 171 21.42 46.31 -33.05
C PHE A 171 20.67 45.72 -34.26
N THR A 172 19.54 45.08 -33.98
CA THR A 172 18.73 44.33 -34.97
C THR A 172 17.83 45.27 -35.79
N LYS A 173 18.02 45.32 -37.13
CA LYS A 173 17.24 46.13 -38.07
C LYS A 173 15.92 45.44 -38.47
N VAL A 174 14.82 45.77 -37.79
CA VAL A 174 13.53 45.06 -37.97
C VAL A 174 12.69 45.69 -39.08
N LEU A 175 12.90 45.23 -40.32
CA LEU A 175 12.25 45.75 -41.53
C LEU A 175 10.72 45.55 -41.57
N HIS A 176 10.17 44.56 -40.86
CA HIS A 176 8.73 44.24 -40.91
C HIS A 176 8.06 44.38 -39.53
N PHE A 177 7.11 45.31 -39.41
CA PHE A 177 6.42 45.67 -38.15
C PHE A 177 7.37 46.04 -36.97
N PRO A 178 8.24 47.06 -37.09
CA PRO A 178 9.16 47.48 -36.02
C PRO A 178 8.47 47.89 -34.69
N SER A 179 7.18 48.23 -34.73
CA SER A 179 6.38 48.49 -33.53
C SER A 179 6.20 47.28 -32.60
N LYS A 180 6.16 46.05 -33.14
CA LYS A 180 5.97 44.82 -32.34
C LYS A 180 7.07 44.60 -31.28
N PRO A 181 8.37 44.55 -31.63
CA PRO A 181 9.42 44.38 -30.63
C PRO A 181 9.56 45.61 -29.71
N LEU A 182 9.27 46.82 -30.20
CA LEU A 182 9.30 48.03 -29.39
C LEU A 182 8.25 47.98 -28.28
N ILE A 183 6.99 47.64 -28.60
CA ILE A 183 5.91 47.48 -27.61
C ILE A 183 6.26 46.44 -26.54
N ILE A 184 6.85 45.31 -26.92
CA ILE A 184 7.26 44.24 -25.99
C ILE A 184 8.40 44.72 -25.06
N LYS A 185 9.41 45.41 -25.60
CA LYS A 185 10.50 45.98 -24.78
C LYS A 185 9.99 47.08 -23.85
N THR A 186 9.08 47.96 -24.29
CA THR A 186 8.39 48.94 -23.42
C THR A 186 7.56 48.26 -22.33
N LEU A 187 6.87 47.15 -22.63
CA LEU A 187 6.16 46.38 -21.60
C LEU A 187 7.13 45.83 -20.54
N PHE A 188 8.32 45.38 -20.93
CA PHE A 188 9.35 44.97 -19.99
C PHE A 188 9.88 46.13 -19.12
N THR A 189 10.05 47.36 -19.64
CA THR A 189 10.54 48.50 -18.81
C THR A 189 9.61 48.79 -17.62
N THR A 190 8.30 48.53 -17.73
CA THR A 190 7.31 48.81 -16.67
C THR A 190 7.68 48.20 -15.31
N MET A 191 8.23 46.98 -15.25
CA MET A 191 8.57 46.32 -13.99
C MET A 191 9.81 46.92 -13.31
N PHE A 192 10.77 47.39 -14.10
CA PHE A 192 11.91 48.15 -13.59
C PHE A 192 11.45 49.48 -12.98
N TRP A 193 10.53 50.20 -13.66
CA TRP A 193 9.91 51.42 -13.15
C TRP A 193 9.08 51.18 -11.87
N ILE A 194 8.32 50.09 -11.77
CA ILE A 194 7.62 49.69 -10.53
C ILE A 194 8.62 49.43 -9.40
N THR A 195 9.72 48.73 -9.68
CA THR A 195 10.74 48.40 -8.66
C THR A 195 11.54 49.63 -8.23
N MET A 196 11.84 50.55 -9.15
CA MET A 196 12.43 51.86 -8.83
C MET A 196 11.46 52.73 -8.01
N ARG A 197 10.16 52.71 -8.32
CA ARG A 197 9.12 53.36 -7.51
C ARG A 197 9.06 52.76 -6.10
N GLN A 198 9.13 51.43 -5.96
CA GLN A 198 9.23 50.78 -4.64
C GLN A 198 10.48 51.24 -3.89
N TYR A 199 11.66 51.24 -4.53
CA TYR A 199 12.91 51.68 -3.88
C TYR A 199 12.83 53.14 -3.43
N MET A 200 12.28 54.03 -4.26
CA MET A 200 12.11 55.44 -3.92
C MET A 200 11.06 55.67 -2.84
N GLN A 201 9.98 54.87 -2.82
CA GLN A 201 8.97 54.89 -1.77
C GLN A 201 9.55 54.42 -0.44
N GLU A 202 10.16 53.23 -0.37
CA GLU A 202 10.78 52.71 0.86
C GLU A 202 11.90 53.63 1.38
N ARG A 203 12.64 54.29 0.47
CA ARG A 203 13.64 55.32 0.83
C ARG A 203 13.02 56.62 1.32
N ARG A 204 11.82 56.99 0.86
CA ARG A 204 11.05 58.14 1.36
C ARG A 204 10.42 57.84 2.72
N GLU A 205 9.86 56.65 2.90
CA GLU A 205 9.31 56.14 4.16
C GLU A 205 10.39 56.00 5.23
N ALA A 206 11.55 55.41 4.91
CA ALA A 206 12.68 55.35 5.85
C ALA A 206 13.17 56.76 6.26
N ARG A 207 13.14 57.74 5.34
CA ARG A 207 13.45 59.14 5.63
C ARG A 207 12.37 59.81 6.48
N SER A 208 11.08 59.60 6.21
CA SER A 208 9.99 60.19 7.01
C SER A 208 9.91 59.58 8.40
N HIS A 209 10.07 58.26 8.56
CA HIS A 209 10.19 57.63 9.87
C HIS A 209 11.40 58.13 10.65
N SER A 210 12.56 58.36 10.00
CA SER A 210 13.73 58.94 10.66
C SER A 210 13.50 60.41 11.05
N ALA A 211 12.86 61.21 10.19
CA ALA A 211 12.53 62.60 10.48
C ALA A 211 11.49 62.71 11.61
N VAL A 212 10.47 61.86 11.61
CA VAL A 212 9.44 61.78 12.66
C VAL A 212 10.05 61.30 13.98
N ALA A 213 10.95 60.31 13.98
CA ALA A 213 11.67 59.92 15.20
C ALA A 213 12.50 61.08 15.77
N ASN A 214 13.23 61.81 14.92
CA ASN A 214 13.99 62.98 15.32
C ASN A 214 13.10 64.16 15.78
N MET A 215 11.88 64.28 15.24
CA MET A 215 10.91 65.32 15.60
C MET A 215 10.11 64.99 16.88
N ILE A 216 9.99 63.71 17.24
CA ILE A 216 9.37 63.26 18.50
C ILE A 216 10.35 63.33 19.68
N ALA A 217 11.66 63.29 19.43
CA ALA A 217 12.71 63.32 20.45
C ALA A 217 12.57 64.39 21.56
N PRO A 218 12.11 65.63 21.31
CA PRO A 218 11.90 66.64 22.37
C PRO A 218 10.50 66.63 23.02
N LEU A 219 9.56 65.81 22.56
CA LEU A 219 8.15 65.83 22.99
C LEU A 219 7.67 64.53 23.68
N GLN A 220 8.54 63.53 23.83
CA GLN A 220 8.16 62.17 24.22
C GLN A 220 7.97 61.93 25.74
N VAL A 221 7.74 62.98 26.54
CA VAL A 221 7.59 62.88 28.02
C VAL A 221 6.12 62.85 28.47
N THR A 222 5.18 63.45 27.72
CA THR A 222 3.84 63.75 28.27
C THR A 222 2.63 63.26 27.46
N VAL A 223 2.81 62.61 26.30
CA VAL A 223 1.69 62.18 25.43
C VAL A 223 1.80 60.69 25.01
N GLY A 224 2.22 59.83 25.95
CA GLY A 224 2.46 58.40 25.68
C GLY A 224 1.23 57.50 25.57
N THR A 225 0.02 58.01 25.83
CA THR A 225 -1.20 57.18 26.04
C THR A 225 -2.32 57.37 25.01
N ALA A 226 -2.31 58.45 24.21
CA ALA A 226 -3.41 58.74 23.28
C ALA A 226 -3.27 58.07 21.89
N THR A 227 -2.04 57.77 21.45
CA THR A 227 -1.75 57.28 20.09
C THR A 227 -1.77 55.76 19.95
N ALA A 228 -1.99 55.01 21.03
CA ALA A 228 -1.94 53.55 21.04
C ALA A 228 -3.28 52.85 20.69
N MET A 229 -4.36 53.61 20.42
CA MET A 229 -5.72 53.07 20.27
C MET A 229 -6.39 53.33 18.91
N GLY A 230 -5.63 53.74 17.88
CA GLY A 230 -6.15 53.98 16.53
C GLY A 230 -5.36 53.25 15.45
N GLY A 231 -5.67 51.97 15.19
CA GLY A 231 -4.95 51.22 14.15
C GLY A 231 -5.17 49.72 13.97
N ASP A 232 -6.27 49.11 14.43
CA ASP A 232 -6.52 47.69 14.14
C ASP A 232 -8.01 47.34 13.89
N SER A 233 -8.53 47.77 12.74
CA SER A 233 -9.84 47.38 12.18
C SER A 233 -9.69 46.37 11.02
N GLY A 234 -8.60 45.58 11.02
CA GLY A 234 -8.23 44.67 9.93
C GLY A 234 -8.92 43.30 9.96
N THR A 235 -10.07 43.20 9.28
CA THR A 235 -10.71 41.97 8.74
C THR A 235 -10.38 40.59 9.38
N LYS A 236 -11.41 39.94 9.95
CA LYS A 236 -11.32 38.58 10.57
C LYS A 236 -10.80 37.45 9.65
N GLY A 237 -10.66 37.68 8.34
CA GLY A 237 -9.99 36.76 7.42
C GLY A 237 -8.48 36.63 7.64
N SER A 238 -7.83 37.68 8.19
CA SER A 238 -6.38 37.72 8.43
C SER A 238 -5.89 36.56 9.29
N GLN A 239 -6.58 36.24 10.39
CA GLN A 239 -6.20 35.16 11.31
C GLN A 239 -6.29 33.75 10.70
N LEU A 240 -7.21 33.53 9.75
CA LEU A 240 -7.27 32.26 9.01
C LEU A 240 -6.16 32.19 7.95
N MET A 241 -5.90 33.29 7.24
CA MET A 241 -4.79 33.37 6.29
C MET A 241 -3.43 33.19 6.97
N GLN A 242 -3.22 33.78 8.15
CA GLN A 242 -2.01 33.61 8.96
C GLN A 242 -1.82 32.16 9.39
N ARG A 243 -2.84 31.51 9.98
CA ARG A 243 -2.76 30.10 10.40
C ARG A 243 -2.56 29.14 9.23
N LEU A 244 -3.19 29.40 8.08
CA LEU A 244 -2.95 28.65 6.85
C LEU A 244 -1.53 28.88 6.32
N GLY A 245 -1.00 30.10 6.40
CA GLY A 245 0.38 30.45 6.05
C GLY A 245 1.42 29.78 6.94
N GLU A 246 1.18 29.69 8.25
CA GLU A 246 2.04 28.98 9.21
C GLU A 246 2.07 27.47 8.95
N GLU A 247 0.91 26.82 8.83
CA GLU A 247 0.81 25.39 8.50
C GLU A 247 1.38 25.11 7.10
N ALA A 248 1.13 25.96 6.11
CA ALA A 248 1.74 25.87 4.78
C ALA A 248 3.26 26.01 4.85
N LYS A 249 3.82 26.93 5.66
CA LYS A 249 5.27 27.05 5.86
C LYS A 249 5.84 25.78 6.50
N ILE A 250 5.17 25.20 7.49
CA ILE A 250 5.60 23.95 8.15
C ILE A 250 5.53 22.75 7.18
N ILE A 251 4.56 22.72 6.27
CA ILE A 251 4.45 21.71 5.21
C ILE A 251 5.55 21.90 4.16
N LEU A 252 5.72 23.13 3.64
CA LEU A 252 6.72 23.46 2.62
C LEU A 252 8.15 23.22 3.12
N THR A 253 8.54 23.75 4.28
CA THR A 253 9.87 23.50 4.88
C THR A 253 10.20 22.02 5.04
N LYS A 254 9.19 21.17 5.27
CA LYS A 254 9.35 19.72 5.43
C LYS A 254 9.47 18.96 4.10
N PHE A 255 8.79 19.42 3.04
CA PHE A 255 8.67 18.68 1.78
C PHE A 255 9.40 19.30 0.57
N TRP A 256 9.77 20.58 0.60
CA TRP A 256 10.42 21.26 -0.54
C TRP A 256 11.77 20.63 -0.94
N ILE A 257 12.52 20.09 0.04
CA ILE A 257 13.73 19.30 -0.22
C ILE A 257 13.50 18.13 -1.20
N TRP A 258 12.32 17.51 -1.17
CA TRP A 258 11.95 16.43 -2.11
C TRP A 258 11.59 16.99 -3.48
N VAL A 259 10.87 18.11 -3.55
CA VAL A 259 10.56 18.79 -4.81
C VAL A 259 11.86 19.14 -5.55
N VAL A 260 12.82 19.76 -4.88
CA VAL A 260 14.10 20.14 -5.51
C VAL A 260 14.91 18.91 -5.94
N ALA A 261 14.93 17.85 -5.12
CA ALA A 261 15.61 16.60 -5.47
C ALA A 261 14.98 15.90 -6.68
N PHE A 262 13.65 15.87 -6.79
CA PHE A 262 12.95 15.31 -7.95
C PHE A 262 13.14 16.15 -9.22
N VAL A 263 13.16 17.49 -9.12
CA VAL A 263 13.42 18.36 -10.29
C VAL A 263 14.87 18.22 -10.77
N LEU A 264 15.85 18.19 -9.85
CA LEU A 264 17.26 17.94 -10.19
C LEU A 264 17.44 16.58 -10.89
N PHE A 265 16.81 15.53 -10.35
CA PHE A 265 16.85 14.19 -10.93
C PHE A 265 16.15 14.16 -12.31
N GLY A 266 15.00 14.83 -12.44
CA GLY A 266 14.24 14.93 -13.69
C GLY A 266 15.05 15.57 -14.82
N ILE A 267 15.73 16.70 -14.55
CA ILE A 267 16.56 17.41 -15.54
C ILE A 267 17.71 16.55 -16.07
N GLY A 268 18.24 15.61 -15.26
CA GLY A 268 19.22 14.64 -15.72
C GLY A 268 18.65 13.55 -16.66
N ILE A 269 17.33 13.36 -16.69
CA ILE A 269 16.63 12.32 -17.49
C ILE A 269 15.96 12.92 -18.74
N THR A 270 15.35 14.11 -18.63
CA THR A 270 14.40 14.64 -19.63
C THR A 270 15.06 15.18 -20.90
N GLY A 271 14.56 14.75 -22.07
CA GLY A 271 14.89 15.26 -23.41
C GLY A 271 15.48 14.18 -24.33
N GLU A 272 15.36 14.35 -25.65
CA GLU A 272 15.60 13.25 -26.62
C GLU A 272 17.06 12.78 -26.70
N ARG A 273 18.00 13.67 -27.02
CA ARG A 273 19.44 13.37 -26.99
C ARG A 273 19.99 13.46 -25.58
N MET A 274 20.90 12.57 -25.19
CA MET A 274 21.71 12.71 -23.96
C MET A 274 22.86 13.68 -24.20
N THR A 275 23.16 14.53 -23.22
CA THR A 275 24.27 15.48 -23.30
C THR A 275 25.08 15.49 -22.01
N ILE A 276 26.38 15.81 -22.08
CA ILE A 276 27.28 15.82 -20.92
C ILE A 276 26.74 16.76 -19.82
N PHE A 277 26.11 17.89 -20.18
CA PHE A 277 25.46 18.76 -19.20
C PHE A 277 24.41 18.04 -18.33
N ARG A 278 23.61 17.12 -18.90
CA ARG A 278 22.61 16.32 -18.16
C ARG A 278 23.24 15.17 -17.39
N ILE A 279 24.30 14.55 -17.92
CA ILE A 279 25.05 13.49 -17.22
C ILE A 279 25.65 14.04 -15.91
N ILE A 280 26.22 15.25 -15.93
CA ILE A 280 26.72 15.90 -14.70
C ILE A 280 25.59 16.27 -13.73
N TYR A 281 24.42 16.73 -14.20
CA TYR A 281 23.25 16.90 -13.33
C TYR A 281 22.83 15.59 -12.65
N MET A 282 22.82 14.47 -13.38
CA MET A 282 22.54 13.15 -12.82
C MET A 282 23.62 12.72 -11.82
N ALA A 283 24.90 12.99 -12.10
CA ALA A 283 25.99 12.72 -11.16
C ALA A 283 25.82 13.50 -9.84
N LEU A 284 25.47 14.80 -9.92
CA LEU A 284 25.15 15.62 -8.74
C LEU A 284 23.92 15.07 -7.99
N ALA A 285 22.87 14.67 -8.71
CA ALA A 285 21.68 14.05 -8.12
C ALA A 285 22.03 12.75 -7.37
N LEU A 286 22.79 11.86 -7.99
CA LEU A 286 23.21 10.59 -7.39
C LEU A 286 24.17 10.79 -6.22
N ILE A 287 25.11 11.75 -6.27
CA ILE A 287 25.96 12.10 -5.12
C ILE A 287 25.12 12.56 -3.92
N PHE A 288 24.08 13.37 -4.15
CA PHE A 288 23.15 13.81 -3.10
C PHE A 288 22.33 12.66 -2.50
N LEU A 289 21.84 11.74 -3.34
CA LEU A 289 21.09 10.56 -2.87
C LEU A 289 22.01 9.53 -2.18
N LEU A 290 23.22 9.29 -2.69
CA LEU A 290 24.22 8.41 -2.09
C LEU A 290 24.69 8.92 -0.74
N THR A 291 25.00 10.21 -0.60
CA THR A 291 25.41 10.78 0.70
C THR A 291 24.28 10.69 1.73
N PHE A 292 23.01 10.91 1.33
CA PHE A 292 21.83 10.65 2.16
C PHE A 292 21.71 9.18 2.57
N GLN A 293 21.88 8.26 1.63
CA GLN A 293 21.81 6.82 1.89
C GLN A 293 22.93 6.35 2.82
N LEU A 294 24.18 6.74 2.57
CA LEU A 294 25.34 6.30 3.33
C LEU A 294 25.29 6.84 4.77
N SER A 295 25.21 8.17 4.94
CA SER A 295 25.27 8.81 6.26
C SER A 295 24.46 10.10 6.35
N TRP A 296 23.35 10.02 7.08
CA TRP A 296 22.52 11.17 7.48
C TRP A 296 23.33 12.32 8.10
N VAL A 297 24.38 12.00 8.88
CA VAL A 297 25.23 13.02 9.52
C VAL A 297 26.10 13.75 8.50
N LEU A 298 26.62 13.03 7.50
CA LEU A 298 27.42 13.59 6.42
C LEU A 298 26.56 14.44 5.48
N TRP A 299 25.41 13.91 5.06
CA TRP A 299 24.46 14.60 4.19
C TRP A 299 24.04 15.97 4.74
N ARG A 300 23.68 16.07 6.04
CA ARG A 300 23.34 17.36 6.67
C ARG A 300 24.50 18.36 6.68
N LYS A 301 25.76 17.92 6.77
CA LYS A 301 26.94 18.80 6.70
C LYS A 301 27.18 19.31 5.27
N ILE A 302 27.07 18.42 4.27
CA ILE A 302 27.36 18.74 2.87
C ILE A 302 26.24 19.58 2.22
N MET A 303 24.99 19.43 2.67
CA MET A 303 23.80 20.00 2.01
C MET A 303 23.89 21.49 1.66
N TYR A 304 24.52 22.34 2.48
CA TYR A 304 24.67 23.76 2.14
C TYR A 304 25.60 23.98 0.94
N GLY A 305 26.80 23.38 0.98
CA GLY A 305 27.77 23.42 -0.12
C GLY A 305 27.22 22.77 -1.39
N PHE A 306 26.46 21.68 -1.26
CA PHE A 306 25.83 21.02 -2.40
C PHE A 306 24.89 21.96 -3.17
N TRP A 307 23.95 22.64 -2.48
CA TRP A 307 23.03 23.55 -3.17
C TRP A 307 23.75 24.73 -3.81
N LEU A 308 24.81 25.25 -3.18
CA LEU A 308 25.68 26.27 -3.78
C LEU A 308 26.38 25.77 -5.04
N THR A 309 26.96 24.57 -5.02
CA THR A 309 27.60 23.93 -6.19
C THR A 309 26.60 23.74 -7.34
N VAL A 310 25.39 23.26 -7.04
CA VAL A 310 24.31 23.07 -8.03
C VAL A 310 23.89 24.39 -8.68
N ILE A 311 23.76 25.47 -7.90
CA ILE A 311 23.45 26.81 -8.44
C ILE A 311 24.57 27.31 -9.34
N ILE A 312 25.84 27.25 -8.90
CA ILE A 312 27.01 27.68 -9.70
C ILE A 312 27.10 26.88 -11.01
N TYR A 313 26.93 25.56 -10.96
CA TYR A 313 26.95 24.70 -12.14
C TYR A 313 25.82 25.05 -13.12
N SER A 314 24.61 25.30 -12.62
CA SER A 314 23.46 25.69 -13.46
C SER A 314 23.66 27.04 -14.16
N MET A 315 24.33 28.00 -13.50
CA MET A 315 24.72 29.27 -14.12
C MET A 315 25.81 29.10 -15.17
N LEU A 316 26.76 28.20 -14.95
CA LEU A 316 27.81 27.90 -15.94
C LEU A 316 27.19 27.33 -17.23
N ILE A 317 26.27 26.36 -17.13
CA ILE A 317 25.55 25.86 -18.31
C ILE A 317 24.81 27.00 -19.02
N LEU A 318 24.04 27.80 -18.28
CA LEU A 318 23.27 28.91 -18.83
C LEU A 318 24.14 29.88 -19.63
N VAL A 319 25.33 30.23 -19.13
CA VAL A 319 26.29 31.07 -19.85
C VAL A 319 26.86 30.35 -21.07
N MET A 320 27.23 29.06 -20.96
CA MET A 320 27.73 28.26 -22.09
C MET A 320 26.70 28.16 -23.23
N THR A 321 25.46 27.76 -22.91
CA THR A 321 24.39 27.57 -23.92
C THR A 321 23.94 28.89 -24.53
N TYR A 322 23.99 30.01 -23.79
CA TYR A 322 23.71 31.33 -24.32
C TYR A 322 24.82 31.82 -25.27
N THR A 323 26.07 31.78 -24.82
CA THR A 323 27.20 32.31 -25.62
C THR A 323 27.47 31.48 -26.88
N TYR A 324 27.18 30.18 -26.88
CA TYR A 324 27.32 29.32 -28.06
C TYR A 324 26.37 29.67 -29.22
N GLN A 325 25.31 30.46 -29.00
CA GLN A 325 24.41 30.86 -30.09
C GLN A 325 25.06 31.87 -31.06
N PHE A 326 26.10 32.62 -30.63
CA PHE A 326 26.82 33.56 -31.49
C PHE A 326 27.67 32.82 -32.55
N ASP A 327 27.67 33.31 -33.79
CA ASP A 327 28.15 32.52 -34.94
C ASP A 327 29.61 32.08 -34.89
N ASN A 328 30.48 32.88 -34.26
CA ASN A 328 31.91 32.59 -34.14
C ASN A 328 32.24 31.53 -33.07
N PHE A 329 31.30 31.15 -32.19
CA PHE A 329 31.60 30.25 -31.07
C PHE A 329 31.97 28.82 -31.46
N PRO A 330 31.26 28.13 -32.38
CA PRO A 330 31.66 26.80 -32.83
C PRO A 330 33.11 26.77 -33.37
N TYR A 331 33.50 27.81 -34.12
CA TYR A 331 34.86 27.99 -34.62
C TYR A 331 35.88 28.29 -33.51
N TYR A 332 35.53 29.09 -32.51
CA TYR A 332 36.39 29.30 -31.33
C TYR A 332 36.63 28.00 -30.56
N TRP A 333 35.59 27.18 -30.37
CA TRP A 333 35.69 25.89 -29.67
C TRP A 333 36.52 24.86 -30.45
N GLU A 334 36.38 24.81 -31.77
CA GLU A 334 37.21 23.96 -32.63
C GLU A 334 38.67 24.43 -32.65
N LYS A 335 38.92 25.71 -32.92
CA LYS A 335 40.27 26.25 -33.14
C LYS A 335 41.12 26.33 -31.87
N TYR A 336 40.54 26.75 -30.75
CA TYR A 336 41.29 27.01 -29.51
C TYR A 336 41.20 25.86 -28.49
N LEU A 337 40.05 25.18 -28.36
CA LEU A 337 39.91 24.02 -27.47
C LEU A 337 40.17 22.67 -28.17
N LYS A 338 40.26 22.64 -29.51
CA LYS A 338 40.43 21.40 -30.31
C LYS A 338 39.29 20.39 -30.11
N ILE A 339 38.09 20.88 -29.83
CA ILE A 339 36.89 20.06 -29.65
C ILE A 339 36.14 20.00 -30.99
N PRO A 340 36.03 18.82 -31.66
CA PRO A 340 35.35 18.71 -32.95
C PRO A 340 33.84 18.96 -32.80
N PRO A 341 33.14 19.46 -33.85
CA PRO A 341 31.74 19.89 -33.75
C PRO A 341 30.77 18.78 -33.28
N THR A 342 31.05 17.51 -33.57
CA THR A 342 30.28 16.37 -33.03
C THR A 342 30.38 16.29 -31.51
N LEU A 343 31.56 16.51 -30.93
CA LEU A 343 31.77 16.53 -29.48
C LEU A 343 31.19 17.80 -28.84
N GLN A 344 31.13 18.92 -29.57
CA GLN A 344 30.41 20.12 -29.12
C GLN A 344 28.90 19.82 -28.95
N LEU A 345 28.29 19.13 -29.92
CA LEU A 345 26.89 18.69 -29.86
C LEU A 345 26.66 17.70 -28.69
N ASP A 346 27.54 16.70 -28.52
CA ASP A 346 27.50 15.74 -27.39
C ASP A 346 27.65 16.41 -26.00
N ILE A 347 28.38 17.53 -25.89
CA ILE A 347 28.41 18.34 -24.65
C ILE A 347 27.02 18.90 -24.33
N GLY A 348 26.24 19.21 -25.37
CA GLY A 348 24.98 19.96 -25.32
C GLY A 348 25.11 21.39 -25.85
N LEU A 349 26.09 21.66 -26.71
CA LEU A 349 26.28 22.93 -27.41
C LEU A 349 25.73 22.79 -28.83
N GLU A 350 24.50 23.26 -29.02
CA GLU A 350 23.76 23.25 -30.28
C GLU A 350 23.18 24.66 -30.52
N LYS A 351 23.07 25.08 -31.79
CA LYS A 351 22.38 26.33 -32.15
C LYS A 351 20.88 26.03 -32.24
N PHE A 352 20.07 26.82 -31.54
CA PHE A 352 18.62 26.61 -31.45
C PHE A 352 17.85 27.73 -32.16
N GLU A 353 16.74 27.39 -32.81
CA GLU A 353 15.76 28.39 -33.22
C GLU A 353 15.17 29.10 -31.99
N THR A 354 14.72 30.34 -32.16
CA THR A 354 14.32 31.24 -31.06
C THR A 354 13.23 30.67 -30.15
N GLY A 355 12.32 29.86 -30.70
CA GLY A 355 11.28 29.15 -29.94
C GLY A 355 11.83 28.02 -29.06
N GLU A 356 12.75 27.20 -29.56
CA GLU A 356 13.35 26.12 -28.77
C GLU A 356 14.37 26.68 -27.76
N LEU A 357 15.15 27.69 -28.15
CA LEU A 357 16.10 28.39 -27.29
C LEU A 357 15.44 28.88 -26.00
N PHE A 358 14.21 29.42 -26.09
CA PHE A 358 13.42 29.82 -24.93
C PHE A 358 13.14 28.64 -23.98
N VAL A 359 12.69 27.49 -24.49
CA VAL A 359 12.38 26.30 -23.67
C VAL A 359 13.64 25.69 -23.06
N ARG A 360 14.74 25.63 -23.83
CA ARG A 360 16.04 25.11 -23.39
C ARG A 360 16.66 25.97 -22.29
N LEU A 361 16.52 27.30 -22.35
CA LEU A 361 17.00 28.23 -21.30
C LEU A 361 16.04 28.39 -20.11
N LEU A 362 14.72 28.22 -20.30
CA LEU A 362 13.73 28.28 -19.22
C LEU A 362 13.89 27.12 -18.22
N THR A 363 14.29 25.93 -18.69
CA THR A 363 14.37 24.75 -17.82
C THR A 363 15.47 24.87 -16.74
N PRO A 364 16.74 25.21 -17.06
CA PRO A 364 17.77 25.47 -16.04
C PRO A 364 17.49 26.70 -15.16
N THR A 365 16.90 27.76 -15.70
CA THR A 365 16.59 28.98 -14.92
C THR A 365 15.48 28.74 -13.90
N PHE A 366 14.41 28.02 -14.25
CA PHE A 366 13.38 27.60 -13.30
C PHE A 366 13.96 26.71 -12.17
N PHE A 367 14.91 25.84 -12.50
CA PHE A 367 15.62 25.03 -11.53
C PHE A 367 16.52 25.82 -10.58
N VAL A 368 17.24 26.84 -11.10
CA VAL A 368 17.95 27.84 -10.28
C VAL A 368 16.99 28.51 -9.30
N ILE A 369 15.81 28.95 -9.76
CA ILE A 369 14.83 29.61 -8.88
C ILE A 369 14.37 28.66 -7.75
N ILE A 370 14.06 27.39 -8.06
CA ILE A 370 13.64 26.39 -7.07
C ILE A 370 14.75 26.06 -6.04
N THR A 371 16.01 25.91 -6.50
CA THR A 371 17.17 25.62 -5.64
C THR A 371 17.55 26.81 -4.75
N VAL A 372 17.48 28.04 -5.28
CA VAL A 372 17.70 29.28 -4.55
C VAL A 372 16.60 29.49 -3.49
N VAL A 373 15.33 29.21 -3.81
CA VAL A 373 14.23 29.25 -2.84
C VAL A 373 14.45 28.25 -1.70
N GLN A 374 14.88 27.02 -2.02
CA GLN A 374 15.26 26.03 -1.02
C GLN A 374 16.39 26.52 -0.11
N LEU A 375 17.44 27.12 -0.69
CA LEU A 375 18.64 27.55 0.03
C LEU A 375 18.34 28.70 1.03
N TYR A 376 17.52 29.68 0.63
CA TYR A 376 17.29 30.87 1.46
C TYR A 376 16.07 30.79 2.38
N TYR A 377 14.94 30.25 1.94
CA TYR A 377 13.70 30.26 2.74
C TYR A 377 13.52 29.01 3.61
N PHE A 378 13.96 27.84 3.13
CA PHE A 378 13.62 26.56 3.76
C PHE A 378 14.79 25.82 4.40
N HIS A 379 16.03 26.02 3.94
CA HIS A 379 17.22 25.29 4.39
C HIS A 379 17.45 25.33 5.92
N LYS A 380 17.39 26.53 6.52
CA LYS A 380 17.64 26.72 7.97
C LYS A 380 16.55 26.06 8.82
N ASP A 381 15.29 26.33 8.49
CA ASP A 381 14.12 25.78 9.17
C ASP A 381 14.06 24.25 9.03
N PHE A 382 14.35 23.72 7.85
CA PHE A 382 14.47 22.28 7.61
C PHE A 382 15.58 21.65 8.46
N LEU A 383 16.79 22.23 8.49
CA LEU A 383 17.88 21.74 9.33
C LEU A 383 17.49 21.71 10.82
N ALA A 384 16.84 22.77 11.32
CA ALA A 384 16.35 22.83 12.69
C ALA A 384 15.27 21.77 12.99
N ILE A 385 14.29 21.58 12.09
CA ILE A 385 13.26 20.54 12.21
C ILE A 385 13.87 19.13 12.15
N SER A 386 14.96 18.94 11.38
CA SER A 386 15.65 17.66 11.18
C SER A 386 16.49 17.19 12.36
N ASP A 387 16.80 18.07 13.34
CA ASP A 387 17.78 17.74 14.36
C ASP A 387 17.23 16.90 15.51
N ILE A 388 17.95 15.82 15.79
CA ILE A 388 17.61 14.84 16.82
C ILE A 388 17.98 15.38 18.21
N LYS A 389 19.11 16.10 18.33
CA LYS A 389 19.68 16.51 19.63
C LYS A 389 18.91 17.69 20.24
N SER A 390 18.60 18.71 19.44
CA SER A 390 17.88 19.92 19.85
C SER A 390 16.48 19.66 20.45
N ARG A 391 15.79 18.61 20.02
CA ARG A 391 14.45 18.24 20.52
C ARG A 391 14.44 17.29 21.72
N GLY A 392 15.58 16.75 22.14
CA GLY A 392 15.65 15.88 23.33
C GLY A 392 15.48 16.67 24.65
N THR A 393 16.05 17.87 24.72
CA THR A 393 16.08 18.71 25.92
C THR A 393 14.85 19.60 26.12
N SER A 394 14.01 19.76 25.09
CA SER A 394 12.90 20.74 25.07
C SER A 394 11.51 20.14 25.32
N ILE A 395 11.41 18.83 25.60
CA ILE A 395 10.13 18.13 25.87
C ILE A 395 10.06 17.61 27.34
N VAL A 396 11.10 17.82 28.14
CA VAL A 396 11.02 17.73 29.60
C VAL A 396 10.65 19.11 30.14
N LYS A 397 9.38 19.31 30.53
CA LYS A 397 9.01 20.45 31.38
C LYS A 397 9.66 20.26 32.75
N PRO A 398 10.47 21.19 33.27
CA PRO A 398 10.86 21.15 34.68
C PRO A 398 9.62 21.36 35.54
N SER A 399 9.23 20.36 36.31
CA SER A 399 8.41 20.59 37.51
C SER A 399 9.22 21.45 38.48
N LYS A 400 8.54 22.33 39.24
CA LYS A 400 9.17 23.29 40.15
C LYS A 400 10.23 22.62 41.05
N PRO A 401 11.40 23.25 41.28
CA PRO A 401 12.35 22.73 42.27
C PRO A 401 11.73 22.82 43.67
N GLY A 402 11.61 21.66 44.33
CA GLY A 402 11.40 21.58 45.77
C GLY A 402 12.74 21.35 46.46
N ASN A 403 12.97 22.03 47.58
CA ASN A 403 14.25 21.95 48.31
C ASN A 403 14.52 20.53 48.81
N SER A 404 15.70 19.99 48.48
CA SER A 404 16.38 18.95 49.27
C SER A 404 17.88 19.01 48.97
N SER A 405 18.70 18.63 49.95
CA SER A 405 20.14 18.87 50.02
C SER A 405 20.96 17.59 49.97
N ALA A 406 22.27 17.76 49.77
CA ALA A 406 23.35 16.82 50.10
C ALA A 406 23.40 15.45 49.36
N SER A 407 24.40 15.34 48.49
CA SER A 407 25.35 14.22 48.41
C SER A 407 25.14 12.98 49.31
N ASN A 408 25.22 11.77 48.73
CA ASN A 408 26.52 11.08 48.68
C ASN A 408 26.59 9.87 47.71
N SER A 409 27.76 9.24 47.72
CA SER A 409 28.36 8.27 46.79
C SER A 409 27.91 6.80 46.87
N ASP A 410 28.24 6.06 45.80
CA ASP A 410 28.78 4.68 45.75
C ASP A 410 27.89 3.40 45.76
N LYS A 411 28.15 2.61 44.69
CA LYS A 411 28.34 1.13 44.64
C LYS A 411 27.15 0.17 44.47
N GLU A 412 27.53 -1.08 44.20
CA GLU A 412 26.80 -2.13 43.46
C GLU A 412 26.31 -3.29 44.36
N SER A 413 25.68 -4.32 43.74
CA SER A 413 25.43 -5.70 44.25
C SER A 413 24.38 -5.90 45.36
N THR A 414 23.83 -7.11 45.61
CA THR A 414 23.06 -8.04 44.72
C THR A 414 22.04 -8.81 45.60
N ASP A 415 21.06 -9.47 44.98
CA ASP A 415 20.31 -10.68 45.43
C ASP A 415 19.36 -10.70 46.67
N SER A 416 18.09 -11.00 46.33
CA SER A 416 17.14 -11.93 46.99
C SER A 416 16.84 -11.95 48.51
N SER A 417 15.56 -11.81 48.88
CA SER A 417 14.67 -12.89 49.41
C SER A 417 13.64 -12.49 50.51
N ILE A 418 12.36 -12.75 50.20
CA ILE A 418 11.28 -13.36 51.04
C ILE A 418 11.19 -13.00 52.55
N SER A 419 10.15 -12.24 52.96
CA SER A 419 8.98 -12.76 53.74
C SER A 419 7.93 -11.70 54.18
N LEU A 420 6.66 -12.15 54.22
CA LEU A 420 5.49 -11.87 55.08
C LEU A 420 5.63 -10.86 56.27
N THR A 421 4.62 -10.10 56.77
CA THR A 421 3.13 -10.24 56.79
C THR A 421 2.34 -8.90 56.77
N ASP A 422 1.07 -8.96 56.35
CA ASP A 422 -0.14 -8.28 56.88
C ASP A 422 -0.46 -6.75 56.80
N ASN A 423 -1.47 -6.49 55.95
CA ASN A 423 -2.77 -5.84 56.27
C ASN A 423 -2.89 -4.34 56.67
N LYS A 424 -3.33 -3.51 55.69
CA LYS A 424 -4.62 -2.76 55.80
C LYS A 424 -5.19 -2.22 54.46
N TYR A 425 -6.33 -2.79 54.07
CA TYR A 425 -7.43 -2.26 53.24
C TYR A 425 -7.23 -1.16 52.16
N GLN A 426 -7.30 -1.62 50.90
CA GLN A 426 -8.40 -1.33 49.96
C GLN A 426 -8.54 0.07 49.29
N LYS A 427 -8.17 0.12 47.99
CA LYS A 427 -8.97 0.81 46.96
C LYS A 427 -8.74 0.22 45.55
N HIS A 428 -9.72 -0.53 45.03
CA HIS A 428 -9.68 -1.02 43.65
C HIS A 428 -10.14 0.07 42.66
N PRO A 429 -9.52 0.18 41.46
CA PRO A 429 -10.12 0.89 40.33
C PRO A 429 -11.32 0.09 39.77
N PRO A 430 -12.35 0.76 39.20
CA PRO A 430 -13.61 0.11 38.84
C PRO A 430 -13.54 -0.78 37.59
N ARG A 431 -14.29 -1.88 37.61
CA ARG A 431 -14.73 -2.58 36.39
C ARG A 431 -15.60 -1.65 35.54
N PRO A 432 -15.47 -1.63 34.20
CA PRO A 432 -16.57 -1.23 33.33
C PRO A 432 -17.59 -2.38 33.28
N SER A 433 -18.66 -2.29 34.06
CA SER A 433 -19.82 -3.18 33.91
C SER A 433 -20.55 -2.85 32.60
N PHE A 434 -20.56 -3.80 31.66
CA PHE A 434 -21.43 -3.71 30.49
C PHE A 434 -22.89 -3.88 30.93
N ILE A 435 -23.62 -2.77 31.01
CA ILE A 435 -25.08 -2.75 31.03
C ILE A 435 -25.56 -2.30 29.64
N SER A 436 -26.62 -2.94 29.16
CA SER A 436 -27.20 -2.66 27.84
C SER A 436 -27.86 -1.28 27.78
N GLU A 437 -27.51 -0.50 26.75
CA GLU A 437 -28.42 0.49 26.16
C GLU A 437 -28.42 0.34 24.62
N ARG A 438 -29.16 -0.65 24.13
CA ARG A 438 -29.44 -0.79 22.69
C ARG A 438 -30.56 0.20 22.29
N LYS A 439 -30.21 1.47 22.08
CA LYS A 439 -31.19 2.50 21.66
C LYS A 439 -31.03 2.94 20.20
N SER A 440 -31.86 2.30 19.37
CA SER A 440 -32.44 2.75 18.10
C SER A 440 -31.57 3.56 17.11
N PHE A 441 -31.30 2.93 15.97
CA PHE A 441 -30.83 3.56 14.73
C PHE A 441 -31.95 4.42 14.09
N LYS A 442 -32.32 5.57 14.69
CA LYS A 442 -33.31 6.48 14.06
C LYS A 442 -33.19 7.99 14.34
N VAL A 443 -31.97 8.53 14.43
CA VAL A 443 -31.75 10.01 14.47
C VAL A 443 -30.81 10.47 13.34
N PHE A 444 -31.30 10.37 12.11
CA PHE A 444 -30.71 10.96 10.90
C PHE A 444 -31.67 11.96 10.24
N LYS A 445 -31.89 13.09 10.92
CA LYS A 445 -32.30 14.37 10.31
C LYS A 445 -31.66 15.52 11.12
N ASN A 446 -31.19 16.56 10.41
CA ASN A 446 -30.77 17.87 10.91
C ASN A 446 -29.65 17.92 11.98
N LEU A 447 -28.36 17.80 11.59
CA LEU A 447 -27.21 18.19 12.44
C LEU A 447 -25.89 18.39 11.64
N PRO A 448 -25.68 19.54 10.95
CA PRO A 448 -24.49 19.79 10.14
C PRO A 448 -23.25 20.22 10.97
N LYS A 449 -22.07 20.13 10.32
CA LYS A 449 -20.75 20.64 10.76
C LYS A 449 -20.10 19.98 12.00
N VAL A 450 -20.80 19.80 13.13
CA VAL A 450 -20.13 19.34 14.38
C VAL A 450 -19.70 17.87 14.34
N LYS A 451 -20.60 16.95 13.97
CA LYS A 451 -20.29 15.50 13.85
C LYS A 451 -19.21 15.21 12.79
N LEU A 452 -19.15 16.01 11.72
CA LEU A 452 -18.13 15.86 10.68
C LEU A 452 -16.71 16.10 11.24
N ARG A 453 -16.53 17.05 12.17
CA ARG A 453 -15.23 17.32 12.80
C ARG A 453 -14.78 16.19 13.72
N SER A 454 -15.70 15.52 14.42
CA SER A 454 -15.37 14.34 15.24
C SER A 454 -15.08 13.11 14.37
N PHE A 455 -15.83 12.91 13.27
CA PHE A 455 -15.58 11.85 12.30
C PHE A 455 -14.21 11.99 11.62
N PHE A 456 -13.84 13.19 11.15
CA PHE A 456 -12.48 13.46 10.65
C PHE A 456 -11.40 13.28 11.72
N LYS A 457 -11.67 13.59 13.00
CA LYS A 457 -10.71 13.33 14.10
C LYS A 457 -10.53 11.81 14.34
N MET A 458 -11.60 11.03 14.24
CA MET A 458 -11.58 9.56 14.31
C MET A 458 -10.79 8.97 13.13
N ILE A 459 -11.13 9.34 11.88
CA ILE A 459 -10.41 8.92 10.68
C ILE A 459 -8.93 9.31 10.76
N LYS A 460 -8.59 10.55 11.13
CA LYS A 460 -7.19 11.00 11.28
C LYS A 460 -6.44 10.16 12.32
N THR A 461 -7.12 9.71 13.39
CA THR A 461 -6.53 8.85 14.42
C THR A 461 -6.29 7.43 13.88
N ILE A 462 -7.30 6.80 13.27
CA ILE A 462 -7.21 5.46 12.66
C ILE A 462 -6.14 5.43 11.55
N LEU A 463 -6.18 6.41 10.62
CA LEU A 463 -5.22 6.57 9.55
C LEU A 463 -3.80 6.79 10.10
N SER A 464 -3.63 7.56 11.18
CA SER A 464 -2.32 7.70 11.82
C SER A 464 -1.80 6.38 12.40
N TYR A 465 -2.68 5.55 12.97
CA TYR A 465 -2.30 4.23 13.47
C TYR A 465 -1.89 3.29 12.33
N ILE A 466 -2.67 3.22 11.25
CA ILE A 466 -2.37 2.44 10.03
C ILE A 466 -1.04 2.89 9.40
N ILE A 467 -0.83 4.20 9.24
CA ILE A 467 0.42 4.75 8.70
C ILE A 467 1.62 4.30 9.54
N GLU A 468 1.54 4.38 10.86
CA GLU A 468 2.64 4.02 11.76
C GLU A 468 2.91 2.51 11.80
N LEU A 469 1.86 1.70 11.64
CA LEU A 469 1.91 0.25 11.47
C LEU A 469 2.58 -0.11 10.13
N ALA A 470 2.29 0.60 9.05
CA ALA A 470 2.95 0.47 7.75
C ALA A 470 4.43 0.88 7.80
N TRP A 471 4.78 2.01 8.44
CA TRP A 471 6.18 2.40 8.65
C TRP A 471 6.97 1.38 9.49
N LEU A 472 6.31 0.64 10.39
CA LEU A 472 6.94 -0.42 11.19
C LEU A 472 7.14 -1.71 10.37
N TYR A 473 6.14 -2.11 9.60
CA TYR A 473 6.27 -3.21 8.63
C TYR A 473 7.39 -2.94 7.61
N ALA A 474 7.46 -1.72 7.06
CA ALA A 474 8.54 -1.30 6.19
C ALA A 474 9.92 -1.38 6.87
N GLU A 475 10.07 -0.91 8.12
CA GLU A 475 11.35 -1.03 8.83
C GLU A 475 11.78 -2.49 8.99
N LEU A 476 10.83 -3.38 9.26
CA LEU A 476 11.08 -4.81 9.38
C LEU A 476 11.47 -5.44 8.04
N HIS A 477 10.76 -5.15 6.94
CA HIS A 477 10.82 -5.90 5.68
C HIS A 477 11.63 -5.28 4.53
N MET A 478 11.88 -3.96 4.48
CA MET A 478 12.43 -3.28 3.29
C MET A 478 13.73 -3.86 2.71
N ILE A 479 14.63 -4.42 3.54
CA ILE A 479 15.86 -5.07 3.03
C ILE A 479 15.54 -6.25 2.11
N LYS A 480 14.53 -7.05 2.45
CA LYS A 480 14.08 -8.19 1.61
C LYS A 480 13.48 -7.71 0.28
N ILE A 481 12.81 -6.56 0.30
CA ILE A 481 12.24 -5.92 -0.89
C ILE A 481 13.35 -5.41 -1.81
N ILE A 482 14.37 -4.72 -1.27
CA ILE A 482 15.54 -4.25 -2.05
C ILE A 482 16.22 -5.43 -2.75
N LEU A 483 16.54 -6.51 -2.03
CA LEU A 483 17.23 -7.66 -2.60
C LEU A 483 16.40 -8.34 -3.71
N LEU A 484 15.08 -8.39 -3.56
CA LEU A 484 14.17 -8.88 -4.59
C LEU A 484 14.13 -7.95 -5.82
N CYS A 485 14.08 -6.63 -5.64
CA CYS A 485 14.14 -5.65 -6.74
C CYS A 485 15.45 -5.72 -7.53
N VAL A 486 16.58 -5.99 -6.86
CA VAL A 486 17.88 -6.17 -7.52
C VAL A 486 17.91 -7.48 -8.33
N MET A 487 17.36 -8.58 -7.80
CA MET A 487 17.22 -9.83 -8.55
C MET A 487 16.30 -9.64 -9.78
N PHE A 488 15.19 -8.92 -9.64
CA PHE A 488 14.31 -8.58 -10.77
C PHE A 488 15.06 -7.82 -11.87
N LEU A 489 15.89 -6.83 -11.54
CA LEU A 489 16.71 -6.13 -12.55
C LEU A 489 17.66 -7.09 -13.28
N ALA A 490 18.40 -7.92 -12.54
CA ALA A 490 19.33 -8.88 -13.13
C ALA A 490 18.64 -9.91 -14.04
N VAL A 491 17.40 -10.28 -13.72
CA VAL A 491 16.60 -11.23 -14.51
C VAL A 491 15.96 -10.58 -15.75
N TYR A 492 15.49 -9.34 -15.66
CA TYR A 492 14.92 -8.62 -16.82
C TYR A 492 15.99 -8.10 -17.79
N GLU A 493 17.18 -7.73 -17.29
CA GLU A 493 18.35 -7.39 -18.09
C GLU A 493 19.50 -8.34 -17.75
N VAL A 494 19.59 -9.47 -18.46
CA VAL A 494 20.76 -10.37 -18.39
C VAL A 494 21.98 -9.63 -18.95
N CYS A 495 23.07 -9.60 -18.18
CA CYS A 495 24.39 -9.14 -18.64
C CYS A 495 25.49 -9.49 -17.64
N LEU A 496 26.76 -9.49 -18.10
CA LEU A 496 27.93 -9.71 -17.23
C LEU A 496 27.95 -8.74 -16.04
N VAL A 497 27.65 -7.46 -16.26
CA VAL A 497 27.65 -6.41 -15.23
C VAL A 497 26.64 -6.71 -14.09
N HIS A 498 25.57 -7.47 -14.36
CA HIS A 498 24.61 -7.87 -13.33
C HIS A 498 25.01 -9.16 -12.58
N PHE A 499 25.98 -9.94 -13.04
CA PHE A 499 26.49 -11.11 -12.32
C PHE A 499 27.00 -10.73 -10.92
N VAL A 500 27.71 -9.60 -10.83
CA VAL A 500 28.19 -9.04 -9.55
C VAL A 500 27.04 -8.73 -8.59
N LEU A 501 25.90 -8.23 -9.10
CA LEU A 501 24.70 -7.98 -8.30
C LEU A 501 24.08 -9.30 -7.80
N VAL A 502 23.96 -10.33 -8.65
CA VAL A 502 23.41 -11.64 -8.26
C VAL A 502 24.27 -12.29 -7.17
N VAL A 503 25.60 -12.26 -7.31
CA VAL A 503 26.54 -12.77 -6.31
C VAL A 503 26.42 -12.00 -4.98
N LEU A 504 26.41 -10.66 -5.00
CA LEU A 504 26.23 -9.86 -3.79
C LEU A 504 24.88 -10.12 -3.10
N VAL A 505 23.79 -10.25 -3.88
CA VAL A 505 22.44 -10.46 -3.37
C VAL A 505 22.26 -11.83 -2.74
N THR A 506 22.68 -12.91 -3.40
CA THR A 506 22.60 -14.29 -2.87
C THR A 506 23.41 -14.46 -1.60
N ILE A 507 24.68 -14.02 -1.59
CA ILE A 507 25.56 -14.05 -0.42
C ILE A 507 24.97 -13.23 0.74
N SER A 508 24.33 -12.08 0.47
CA SER A 508 23.76 -11.25 1.53
C SER A 508 22.70 -11.99 2.37
N LEU A 509 21.93 -12.91 1.79
CA LEU A 509 20.85 -13.61 2.48
C LEU A 509 21.34 -14.55 3.58
N VAL A 510 22.56 -15.11 3.44
CA VAL A 510 23.22 -15.97 4.42
C VAL A 510 23.57 -15.21 5.71
N PHE A 511 23.98 -13.95 5.56
CA PHE A 511 24.59 -13.17 6.64
C PHE A 511 23.60 -12.40 7.53
N ASN A 512 24.12 -11.91 8.66
CA ASN A 512 23.35 -11.12 9.63
C ASN A 512 22.89 -9.77 9.07
N SER A 513 21.78 -9.25 9.62
CA SER A 513 21.14 -7.97 9.24
C SER A 513 22.09 -6.76 9.16
N ARG A 514 23.18 -6.73 9.96
CA ARG A 514 24.22 -5.69 9.87
C ARG A 514 25.00 -5.77 8.55
N ILE A 515 25.42 -6.96 8.15
CA ILE A 515 26.16 -7.22 6.90
C ILE A 515 25.24 -7.03 5.70
N GLN A 516 23.99 -7.52 5.77
CA GLN A 516 22.93 -7.22 4.78
C GLN A 516 22.77 -5.71 4.55
N SER A 517 22.82 -4.90 5.62
CA SER A 517 22.75 -3.44 5.51
C SER A 517 23.97 -2.84 4.81
N ILE A 518 25.18 -3.38 5.02
CA ILE A 518 26.41 -2.92 4.35
C ILE A 518 26.39 -3.28 2.86
N ILE A 519 26.02 -4.52 2.52
CA ILE A 519 25.94 -4.97 1.12
C ILE A 519 24.92 -4.14 0.34
N VAL A 520 23.79 -3.75 0.94
CA VAL A 520 22.82 -2.83 0.31
C VAL A 520 23.43 -1.46 -0.01
N TYR A 521 24.42 -0.96 0.74
CA TYR A 521 25.10 0.28 0.36
C TYR A 521 26.11 0.07 -0.77
N ILE A 522 26.83 -1.05 -0.78
CA ILE A 522 27.74 -1.43 -1.87
C ILE A 522 26.96 -1.55 -3.18
N ILE A 523 25.82 -2.25 -3.15
CA ILE A 523 24.87 -2.33 -4.27
C ILE A 523 24.41 -0.93 -4.71
N SER A 524 24.06 -0.04 -3.77
CA SER A 524 23.60 1.31 -4.14
C SER A 524 24.67 2.16 -4.82
N VAL A 525 25.92 2.10 -4.34
CA VAL A 525 27.06 2.75 -4.98
C VAL A 525 27.30 2.16 -6.38
N TYR A 526 27.33 0.83 -6.48
CA TYR A 526 27.51 0.11 -7.75
C TYR A 526 26.42 0.47 -8.78
N VAL A 527 25.14 0.35 -8.42
CA VAL A 527 24.00 0.73 -9.26
C VAL A 527 24.04 2.20 -9.68
N SER A 528 24.53 3.11 -8.82
CA SER A 528 24.69 4.52 -9.19
C SER A 528 25.83 4.76 -10.19
N ILE A 529 26.93 4.01 -10.07
CA ILE A 529 28.02 4.00 -11.06
C ILE A 529 27.49 3.44 -12.39
N LEU A 530 26.78 2.31 -12.37
CA LEU A 530 26.19 1.71 -13.58
C LEU A 530 25.22 2.64 -14.29
N LEU A 531 24.37 3.38 -13.56
CA LEU A 531 23.46 4.36 -14.14
C LEU A 531 24.24 5.45 -14.89
N LEU A 532 25.30 6.00 -14.29
CA LEU A 532 26.16 6.98 -14.95
C LEU A 532 26.90 6.38 -16.16
N THR A 533 27.46 5.17 -16.06
CA THR A 533 28.13 4.51 -17.19
C THR A 533 27.15 4.21 -18.33
N LYS A 534 25.93 3.73 -18.04
CA LYS A 534 24.88 3.52 -19.06
C LYS A 534 24.44 4.82 -19.72
N MET A 535 24.46 5.96 -19.02
CA MET A 535 24.21 7.29 -19.62
C MET A 535 25.38 7.78 -20.48
N ILE A 536 26.62 7.59 -20.04
CA ILE A 536 27.83 7.93 -20.80
C ILE A 536 27.88 7.13 -22.11
N TYR A 537 27.47 5.86 -22.11
CA TYR A 537 27.38 5.03 -23.31
C TYR A 537 26.39 5.57 -24.37
N GLN A 538 25.44 6.45 -24.02
CA GLN A 538 24.48 7.01 -24.99
C GLN A 538 25.06 8.13 -25.86
N ILE A 539 26.18 8.74 -25.43
CA ILE A 539 26.89 9.82 -26.15
C ILE A 539 27.19 9.37 -27.59
N GLU A 540 26.92 10.21 -28.59
CA GLU A 540 26.96 9.83 -30.01
C GLU A 540 28.36 9.41 -30.46
N TYR A 541 29.40 10.07 -29.93
CA TYR A 541 30.82 9.71 -30.06
C TYR A 541 31.12 8.21 -29.93
N ILE A 542 30.45 7.48 -29.03
CA ILE A 542 30.65 6.03 -28.83
C ILE A 542 29.77 5.26 -29.84
N ARG A 543 30.35 4.78 -30.94
CA ARG A 543 29.61 4.07 -32.00
C ARG A 543 29.48 2.58 -31.68
N GLU A 544 28.26 2.03 -31.69
CA GLU A 544 28.02 0.63 -31.30
C GLU A 544 28.75 -0.38 -32.20
N GLY A 545 28.86 -0.10 -33.49
CA GLY A 545 29.57 -0.95 -34.46
C GLY A 545 31.07 -1.11 -34.25
N THR A 546 31.70 -0.36 -33.34
CA THR A 546 33.10 -0.65 -32.92
C THR A 546 33.18 -1.82 -31.93
N TRP A 547 32.04 -2.41 -31.55
CA TRP A 547 31.91 -3.55 -30.65
C TRP A 547 31.20 -4.74 -31.32
N ASN A 548 31.04 -4.72 -32.65
CA ASN A 548 30.54 -5.86 -33.41
C ASN A 548 31.68 -6.86 -33.68
N VAL A 549 31.40 -8.14 -33.51
CA VAL A 549 32.22 -9.29 -33.87
C VAL A 549 31.43 -10.13 -34.86
N THR A 550 31.99 -10.32 -36.05
CA THR A 550 31.44 -11.18 -37.11
C THR A 550 31.92 -12.62 -36.89
N CYS A 551 31.03 -13.51 -36.44
CA CYS A 551 31.31 -14.95 -36.42
C CYS A 551 30.71 -15.61 -37.68
N PRO A 552 31.32 -16.68 -38.24
CA PRO A 552 30.70 -17.46 -39.31
C PRO A 552 29.45 -18.19 -38.78
N ASP A 553 28.42 -18.31 -39.62
CA ASP A 553 27.18 -19.00 -39.26
C ASP A 553 27.35 -20.54 -39.45
N PRO A 554 27.11 -21.39 -38.44
CA PRO A 554 27.32 -22.84 -38.57
C PRO A 554 26.40 -23.53 -39.59
N ASP A 555 25.21 -22.98 -39.87
CA ASP A 555 24.26 -23.57 -40.84
C ASP A 555 24.56 -23.14 -42.30
N GLU A 556 25.20 -21.99 -42.52
CA GLU A 556 25.59 -21.46 -43.84
C GLU A 556 26.94 -20.72 -43.74
N PRO A 557 28.09 -21.34 -44.09
CA PRO A 557 29.41 -20.74 -43.87
C PRO A 557 29.71 -19.48 -44.72
N ASP A 558 28.92 -19.22 -45.75
CA ASP A 558 28.97 -17.98 -46.55
C ASP A 558 28.24 -16.80 -45.87
N LYS A 559 27.54 -17.03 -44.75
CA LYS A 559 26.90 -16.00 -43.92
C LYS A 559 27.71 -15.77 -42.64
N THR A 560 27.71 -14.51 -42.18
CA THR A 560 28.27 -14.11 -40.89
C THR A 560 27.18 -13.57 -39.98
N LYS A 561 27.16 -14.02 -38.72
CA LYS A 561 26.32 -13.47 -37.64
C LYS A 561 27.09 -12.38 -36.88
N ASP A 562 26.47 -11.21 -36.78
CA ASP A 562 26.98 -10.06 -36.04
C ASP A 562 26.56 -10.15 -34.56
N TYR A 563 27.49 -10.51 -33.68
CA TYR A 563 27.31 -10.41 -32.23
C TYR A 563 27.95 -9.11 -31.72
N ASN A 564 27.37 -8.49 -30.69
CA ASN A 564 27.90 -7.24 -30.12
C ASN A 564 28.40 -7.45 -28.68
N THR A 565 29.68 -7.20 -28.43
CA THR A 565 30.32 -7.43 -27.14
C THR A 565 29.82 -6.46 -26.07
N ALA A 566 29.51 -5.20 -26.43
CA ALA A 566 28.96 -4.22 -25.49
C ALA A 566 27.57 -4.64 -24.99
N ASN A 567 26.72 -5.23 -25.86
CA ASN A 567 25.44 -5.82 -25.50
C ASN A 567 25.61 -6.94 -24.44
N TRP A 568 26.55 -7.88 -24.64
CA TRP A 568 26.86 -8.94 -23.68
C TRP A 568 27.35 -8.41 -22.31
N VAL A 569 28.18 -7.37 -22.31
CA VAL A 569 28.58 -6.66 -21.07
C VAL A 569 27.39 -5.99 -20.39
N GLY A 570 26.41 -5.50 -21.16
CA GLY A 570 25.13 -4.95 -20.67
C GLY A 570 24.78 -3.55 -21.20
N PHE A 571 25.54 -3.03 -22.16
CA PHE A 571 25.37 -1.70 -22.74
C PHE A 571 24.63 -1.77 -24.09
N LYS A 572 23.58 -0.94 -24.21
CA LYS A 572 22.76 -0.78 -25.42
C LYS A 572 22.42 0.71 -25.57
N LYS A 573 22.41 1.24 -26.79
CA LYS A 573 21.87 2.58 -27.03
C LYS A 573 20.35 2.59 -27.09
N SER A 574 19.79 3.78 -26.85
CA SER A 574 18.39 4.09 -27.07
C SER A 574 18.12 4.25 -28.57
N THR A 575 17.22 3.43 -29.12
CA THR A 575 16.68 3.57 -30.48
C THR A 575 15.30 4.23 -30.43
N ALA A 576 14.75 4.69 -31.56
CA ALA A 576 13.40 5.29 -31.60
C ALA A 576 12.30 4.43 -30.93
N ASN A 577 12.41 3.10 -31.03
CA ASN A 577 11.47 2.15 -30.40
C ASN A 577 11.77 1.87 -28.91
N ILE A 578 12.98 2.19 -28.42
CA ILE A 578 13.46 1.84 -27.08
C ILE A 578 13.97 3.11 -26.39
N SER A 579 13.06 3.81 -25.72
CA SER A 579 13.38 5.05 -24.99
C SER A 579 14.40 4.84 -23.86
N LEU A 580 15.25 5.84 -23.63
CA LEU A 580 16.21 5.88 -22.52
C LEU A 580 15.58 5.53 -21.17
N LEU A 581 14.37 6.05 -20.90
CA LEU A 581 13.66 5.78 -19.66
C LEU A 581 13.35 4.28 -19.48
N ASN A 582 13.12 3.53 -20.57
CA ASN A 582 12.95 2.08 -20.52
C ASN A 582 14.24 1.32 -20.18
N LEU A 583 15.40 1.81 -20.61
CA LEU A 583 16.72 1.25 -20.27
C LEU A 583 17.16 1.61 -18.83
N LEU A 584 16.71 2.74 -18.29
CA LEU A 584 17.13 3.22 -16.97
C LEU A 584 16.14 2.90 -15.83
N LYS A 585 14.86 2.59 -16.13
CA LYS A 585 13.79 2.41 -15.12
C LYS A 585 14.15 1.48 -13.96
N GLY A 586 14.88 0.39 -14.22
CA GLY A 586 15.28 -0.58 -13.21
C GLY A 586 16.27 0.00 -12.19
N TYR A 587 17.34 0.64 -12.68
CA TYR A 587 18.34 1.33 -11.87
C TYR A 587 17.72 2.47 -11.05
N ILE A 588 16.88 3.30 -11.70
CA ILE A 588 16.12 4.38 -11.05
C ILE A 588 15.24 3.82 -9.92
N SER A 589 14.51 2.74 -10.18
CA SER A 589 13.65 2.07 -9.20
C SER A 589 14.45 1.56 -7.99
N ILE A 590 15.60 0.91 -8.20
CA ILE A 590 16.46 0.43 -7.11
C ILE A 590 16.99 1.61 -6.27
N VAL A 591 17.50 2.67 -6.90
CA VAL A 591 17.95 3.87 -6.18
C VAL A 591 16.81 4.46 -5.35
N PHE A 592 15.59 4.54 -5.90
CA PHE A 592 14.40 5.01 -5.18
C PHE A 592 14.01 4.11 -4.00
N VAL A 593 13.96 2.79 -4.17
CA VAL A 593 13.63 1.85 -3.06
C VAL A 593 14.69 1.89 -1.96
N ILE A 594 15.97 2.09 -2.30
CA ILE A 594 17.05 2.27 -1.31
C ILE A 594 16.95 3.64 -0.62
N THR A 595 16.62 4.75 -1.31
CA THR A 595 16.37 6.04 -0.62
C THR A 595 15.13 5.96 0.27
N LEU A 596 14.07 5.24 -0.12
CA LEU A 596 12.89 5.02 0.71
C LEU A 596 13.23 4.24 1.99
N HIS A 597 14.02 3.17 1.89
CA HIS A 597 14.60 2.49 3.06
C HIS A 597 15.40 3.47 3.95
N ARG A 598 16.08 4.43 3.30
CA ARG A 598 16.80 5.58 3.89
C ARG A 598 15.92 6.38 4.83
N VAL A 599 14.77 6.81 4.30
CA VAL A 599 13.71 7.54 5.01
C VAL A 599 13.10 6.70 6.13
N VAL A 600 12.74 5.43 5.87
CA VAL A 600 12.10 4.53 6.85
C VAL A 600 12.94 4.41 8.12
N ILE A 601 14.24 4.08 8.00
CA ILE A 601 15.13 3.94 9.16
C ILE A 601 15.30 5.27 9.90
N THR A 602 15.53 6.36 9.17
CA THR A 602 15.80 7.69 9.76
C THR A 602 14.57 8.22 10.51
N ARG A 603 13.38 8.11 9.90
CA ARG A 603 12.09 8.44 10.52
C ARG A 603 11.85 7.64 11.80
N GLN A 604 12.07 6.33 11.78
CA GLN A 604 11.82 5.48 12.95
C GLN A 604 12.82 5.73 14.09
N LYS A 605 14.09 6.00 13.78
CA LYS A 605 15.08 6.47 14.78
C LYS A 605 14.65 7.79 15.41
N TYR A 606 14.33 8.80 14.60
CA TYR A 606 13.85 10.11 15.06
C TYR A 606 12.60 9.98 15.95
N LYS A 607 11.62 9.18 15.53
CA LYS A 607 10.40 8.93 16.31
C LYS A 607 10.63 8.17 17.61
N ARG A 608 11.59 7.23 17.67
CA ARG A 608 11.95 6.54 18.92
C ARG A 608 12.67 7.48 19.89
N HIS A 609 13.58 8.33 19.40
CA HIS A 609 14.22 9.38 20.19
C HIS A 609 13.20 10.33 20.83
N LEU A 610 12.24 10.86 20.05
CA LEU A 610 11.14 11.69 20.55
C LEU A 610 10.18 10.98 21.54
N LYS A 611 10.32 9.67 21.73
CA LYS A 611 9.53 8.87 22.68
C LYS A 611 10.36 8.25 23.81
N GLY A 612 11.63 8.65 23.97
CA GLY A 612 12.53 8.05 24.97
C GLY A 612 12.77 6.55 24.78
N ARG A 613 12.55 6.02 23.57
CA ARG A 613 12.68 4.58 23.26
C ARG A 613 14.06 4.26 22.67
N PRO A 614 14.62 3.06 22.94
CA PRO A 614 15.95 2.69 22.45
C PRO A 614 16.03 2.74 20.92
N LEU A 615 17.17 3.21 20.41
CA LEU A 615 17.40 3.44 18.97
C LEU A 615 17.59 2.14 18.16
N SER A 616 17.68 0.99 18.83
CA SER A 616 17.69 -0.35 18.22
C SER A 616 16.41 -0.62 17.41
N LYS A 617 16.55 -1.23 16.22
CA LYS A 617 15.41 -1.75 15.43
C LYS A 617 14.62 -2.75 16.29
N PRO A 618 13.28 -2.64 16.39
CA PRO A 618 12.48 -3.64 17.10
C PRO A 618 12.54 -4.99 16.38
N LEU A 619 12.57 -6.09 17.15
CA LEU A 619 12.60 -7.45 16.58
C LEU A 619 11.20 -7.97 16.18
N ARG A 620 10.13 -7.36 16.70
CA ARG A 620 8.73 -7.77 16.51
C ARG A 620 7.85 -6.54 16.24
N MET A 621 6.71 -6.75 15.61
CA MET A 621 5.77 -5.69 15.23
C MET A 621 4.88 -5.27 16.42
N PHE A 622 4.40 -6.24 17.19
CA PHE A 622 3.64 -6.01 18.43
C PHE A 622 4.43 -6.62 19.60
N PRO A 623 5.09 -5.83 20.47
CA PRO A 623 6.04 -6.38 21.44
C PRO A 623 5.38 -7.12 22.62
N GLY A 624 4.19 -6.67 23.05
CA GLY A 624 3.44 -7.22 24.18
C GLY A 624 2.31 -8.16 23.77
N ILE A 625 2.60 -9.09 22.85
CA ILE A 625 1.71 -10.19 22.46
C ILE A 625 2.55 -11.46 22.39
N THR A 626 2.11 -12.48 23.12
CA THR A 626 2.79 -13.74 23.37
C THR A 626 1.93 -14.92 22.88
N PHE A 627 2.47 -16.13 22.97
CA PHE A 627 1.71 -17.35 22.72
C PHE A 627 0.49 -17.53 23.64
N LYS A 628 0.55 -17.02 24.88
CA LYS A 628 -0.55 -17.09 25.88
C LYS A 628 -1.74 -16.18 25.53
N ASP A 629 -1.56 -15.26 24.57
CA ASP A 629 -2.59 -14.31 24.13
C ASP A 629 -3.32 -14.75 22.85
N VAL A 630 -2.91 -15.86 22.23
CA VAL A 630 -3.39 -16.31 20.91
C VAL A 630 -4.87 -16.66 20.93
N ASP A 631 -5.31 -17.35 21.97
CA ASP A 631 -6.65 -17.94 22.05
C ASP A 631 -7.74 -16.99 22.56
N GLN A 632 -7.42 -15.72 22.86
CA GLN A 632 -8.35 -14.74 23.44
C GLN A 632 -9.34 -14.19 22.40
N ASP A 633 -8.83 -13.54 21.33
CA ASP A 633 -9.66 -12.90 20.30
C ASP A 633 -9.03 -13.02 18.89
N ILE A 634 -9.87 -12.88 17.85
CA ILE A 634 -9.42 -12.79 16.45
C ILE A 634 -8.33 -11.70 16.25
N PRO A 635 -8.46 -10.46 16.79
CA PRO A 635 -7.39 -9.47 16.66
C PRO A 635 -6.10 -9.81 17.42
N HIS A 636 -6.14 -10.63 18.47
CA HIS A 636 -4.94 -11.07 19.18
C HIS A 636 -4.24 -12.21 18.43
N CYS A 637 -4.99 -13.21 17.97
CA CYS A 637 -4.52 -14.23 17.04
C CYS A 637 -3.87 -13.63 15.77
N LEU A 638 -4.52 -12.66 15.12
CA LEU A 638 -3.98 -12.01 13.91
C LEU A 638 -2.68 -11.24 14.17
N LYS A 639 -2.59 -10.48 15.26
CA LYS A 639 -1.34 -9.77 15.64
C LYS A 639 -0.21 -10.75 15.97
N TYR A 640 -0.52 -11.88 16.61
CA TYR A 640 0.44 -12.96 16.84
C TYR A 640 0.90 -13.59 15.52
N LEU A 641 -0.01 -13.87 14.58
CA LEU A 641 0.33 -14.41 13.26
C LEU A 641 1.23 -13.46 12.46
N LEU A 642 1.01 -12.15 12.54
CA LEU A 642 1.88 -11.13 11.94
C LEU A 642 3.27 -11.04 12.61
N ASN A 643 3.39 -11.39 13.89
CA ASN A 643 4.68 -11.46 14.61
C ASN A 643 5.44 -12.78 14.33
N PHE A 644 4.73 -13.91 14.35
CA PHE A 644 5.30 -15.25 14.52
C PHE A 644 4.81 -16.29 13.50
N GLY A 645 4.01 -15.92 12.50
CA GLY A 645 3.48 -16.86 11.50
C GLY A 645 4.58 -17.64 10.77
N PHE A 646 5.61 -16.96 10.25
CA PHE A 646 6.76 -17.64 9.64
C PHE A 646 7.65 -18.37 10.68
N TYR A 647 7.61 -18.00 11.96
CA TYR A 647 8.26 -18.78 13.02
C TYR A 647 7.51 -20.10 13.30
N ARG A 648 6.17 -20.12 13.18
CA ARG A 648 5.34 -21.31 13.41
C ARG A 648 5.15 -22.22 12.19
N PHE A 649 5.15 -21.67 10.98
CA PHE A 649 4.85 -22.38 9.72
C PHE A 649 5.99 -22.28 8.67
N GLY A 650 7.18 -21.84 9.08
CA GLY A 650 8.27 -21.53 8.13
C GLY A 650 8.80 -22.73 7.35
N VAL A 651 8.83 -23.92 7.96
CA VAL A 651 9.25 -25.16 7.28
C VAL A 651 8.22 -25.56 6.23
N GLU A 652 6.95 -25.55 6.63
CA GLU A 652 5.79 -25.89 5.81
C GLU A 652 5.72 -24.97 4.57
N ILE A 653 5.88 -23.65 4.78
CA ILE A 653 5.95 -22.65 3.70
C ILE A 653 7.16 -22.88 2.80
N THR A 654 8.35 -23.20 3.35
CA THR A 654 9.54 -23.48 2.51
C THR A 654 9.40 -24.73 1.66
N LEU A 655 8.83 -25.82 2.19
CA LEU A 655 8.64 -27.05 1.44
C LEU A 655 7.62 -26.85 0.30
N ILE A 656 6.53 -26.13 0.56
CA ILE A 656 5.53 -25.76 -0.47
C ILE A 656 6.17 -24.88 -1.55
N ALA A 657 7.02 -23.90 -1.17
CA ALA A 657 7.73 -23.08 -2.14
C ALA A 657 8.73 -23.88 -3.01
N VAL A 658 9.39 -24.90 -2.45
CA VAL A 658 10.24 -25.83 -3.22
C VAL A 658 9.39 -26.70 -4.16
N ALA A 659 8.24 -27.22 -3.71
CA ALA A 659 7.34 -27.98 -4.58
C ALA A 659 6.80 -27.14 -5.75
N ILE A 660 6.44 -25.88 -5.50
CA ILE A 660 6.06 -24.91 -6.54
C ILE A 660 7.22 -24.67 -7.51
N LEU A 661 8.45 -24.47 -7.00
CA LEU A 661 9.66 -24.29 -7.83
C LEU A 661 9.89 -25.47 -8.77
N VAL A 662 9.76 -26.72 -8.29
CA VAL A 662 9.87 -27.92 -9.14
C VAL A 662 8.83 -27.87 -10.27
N GLY A 663 7.58 -27.56 -9.95
CA GLY A 663 6.48 -27.48 -10.91
C GLY A 663 6.48 -26.26 -11.84
N THR A 664 7.36 -25.28 -11.65
CA THR A 664 7.58 -24.17 -12.60
C THR A 664 8.87 -24.35 -13.40
N ARG A 665 9.96 -24.82 -12.79
CA ARG A 665 11.25 -25.07 -13.43
C ARG A 665 11.16 -26.16 -14.49
N MET A 666 10.69 -27.35 -14.08
CA MET A 666 10.44 -28.48 -14.99
C MET A 666 11.69 -28.87 -15.83
N ASP A 667 12.88 -28.82 -15.21
CA ASP A 667 14.22 -28.96 -15.82
C ASP A 667 15.16 -29.82 -14.94
N PHE A 668 16.44 -29.96 -15.32
CA PHE A 668 17.45 -30.68 -14.51
C PHE A 668 17.56 -30.17 -13.06
N TYR A 669 17.51 -28.86 -12.83
CA TYR A 669 17.56 -28.30 -11.48
C TYR A 669 16.29 -28.63 -10.68
N ALA A 670 15.12 -28.70 -11.32
CA ALA A 670 13.89 -29.17 -10.70
C ALA A 670 14.03 -30.59 -10.12
N VAL A 671 14.73 -31.49 -10.81
CA VAL A 671 15.00 -32.85 -10.31
C VAL A 671 15.87 -32.79 -9.04
N LEU A 672 16.93 -31.96 -9.03
CA LEU A 672 17.77 -31.77 -7.83
C LEU A 672 16.96 -31.23 -6.63
N TYR A 673 16.05 -30.27 -6.86
CA TYR A 673 15.16 -29.76 -5.83
C TYR A 673 14.13 -30.80 -5.33
N ALA A 674 13.61 -31.65 -6.22
CA ALA A 674 12.73 -32.75 -5.84
C ALA A 674 13.42 -33.79 -4.94
N LEU A 675 14.69 -34.13 -5.24
CA LEU A 675 15.50 -35.01 -4.38
C LEU A 675 15.75 -34.41 -2.98
N TRP A 676 16.02 -33.10 -2.90
CA TRP A 676 16.07 -32.37 -1.62
C TRP A 676 14.73 -32.39 -0.89
N LEU A 677 13.61 -32.15 -1.59
CA LEU A 677 12.25 -32.15 -1.03
C LEU A 677 11.89 -33.52 -0.43
N MET A 678 12.18 -34.61 -1.15
CA MET A 678 12.00 -35.99 -0.68
C MET A 678 12.82 -36.24 0.59
N THR A 679 14.10 -35.83 0.59
CA THR A 679 14.99 -35.94 1.74
C THR A 679 14.43 -35.24 2.98
N PHE A 680 13.96 -33.98 2.87
CA PHE A 680 13.50 -33.21 4.02
C PHE A 680 12.27 -33.79 4.72
N VAL A 681 11.36 -34.40 3.97
CA VAL A 681 10.10 -34.92 4.54
C VAL A 681 10.30 -36.21 5.35
N MET A 682 11.35 -36.97 5.03
CA MET A 682 11.79 -38.16 5.78
C MET A 682 12.55 -37.80 7.08
N LEU A 683 13.10 -36.59 7.20
CA LEU A 683 13.89 -36.17 8.36
C LEU A 683 13.01 -35.69 9.54
N SER A 684 13.49 -35.92 10.77
CA SER A 684 12.96 -35.29 11.98
C SER A 684 13.40 -33.82 12.07
N ARG A 685 12.65 -32.97 12.81
CA ARG A 685 12.95 -31.52 12.93
C ARG A 685 14.39 -31.26 13.41
N GLY A 686 14.89 -32.07 14.35
CA GLY A 686 16.24 -31.95 14.90
C GLY A 686 17.36 -32.24 13.89
N THR A 687 17.18 -33.24 13.02
CA THR A 687 18.14 -33.55 11.95
C THR A 687 17.99 -32.58 10.78
N LEU A 688 16.75 -32.23 10.41
CA LEU A 688 16.44 -31.22 9.39
C LEU A 688 17.15 -29.90 9.68
N ALA A 689 17.13 -29.42 10.93
CA ALA A 689 17.81 -28.18 11.33
C ALA A 689 19.34 -28.19 11.14
N LYS A 690 19.98 -29.38 11.08
CA LYS A 690 21.41 -29.53 10.74
C LYS A 690 21.59 -29.50 9.22
N VAL A 691 20.86 -30.34 8.49
CA VAL A 691 20.94 -30.49 7.02
C VAL A 691 20.55 -29.19 6.29
N TRP A 692 19.66 -28.37 6.86
CA TRP A 692 19.21 -27.09 6.31
C TRP A 692 20.33 -26.11 5.96
N ILE A 693 21.49 -26.20 6.64
CA ILE A 693 22.64 -25.34 6.36
C ILE A 693 23.31 -25.75 5.04
N ILE A 694 23.42 -27.06 4.78
CA ILE A 694 23.96 -27.61 3.53
C ILE A 694 23.06 -27.20 2.35
N PHE A 695 21.74 -27.35 2.51
CA PHE A 695 20.78 -26.92 1.49
C PHE A 695 20.83 -25.41 1.21
N MET A 696 21.03 -24.57 2.23
CA MET A 696 21.24 -23.13 1.99
C MET A 696 22.46 -22.88 1.12
N PHE A 697 23.60 -23.53 1.40
CA PHE A 697 24.80 -23.36 0.58
C PHE A 697 24.61 -23.88 -0.85
N PHE A 698 23.91 -25.00 -1.04
CA PHE A 698 23.52 -25.49 -2.37
C PHE A 698 22.78 -24.39 -3.16
N VAL A 699 21.70 -23.81 -2.62
CA VAL A 699 20.90 -22.78 -3.32
C VAL A 699 21.68 -21.47 -3.53
N VAL A 700 22.58 -21.11 -2.60
CA VAL A 700 23.45 -19.91 -2.74
C VAL A 700 24.49 -20.08 -3.84
N ILE A 701 24.91 -21.31 -4.14
CA ILE A 701 25.90 -21.62 -5.19
C ILE A 701 25.22 -21.85 -6.55
N THR A 702 24.05 -22.51 -6.58
CA THR A 702 23.35 -22.79 -7.86
C THR A 702 22.82 -21.53 -8.53
N ILE A 703 22.28 -20.54 -7.79
CA ILE A 703 21.69 -19.34 -8.42
C ILE A 703 22.72 -18.52 -9.23
N PRO A 704 23.93 -18.18 -8.71
CA PRO A 704 24.95 -17.50 -9.51
C PRO A 704 25.47 -18.37 -10.66
N LEU A 705 25.61 -19.69 -10.47
CA LEU A 705 26.06 -20.62 -11.51
C LEU A 705 25.05 -20.70 -12.66
N GLN A 706 23.75 -20.80 -12.35
CA GLN A 706 22.68 -20.71 -13.34
C GLN A 706 22.70 -19.35 -14.07
N TYR A 707 22.95 -18.24 -13.36
CA TYR A 707 22.99 -16.93 -13.99
C TYR A 707 24.21 -16.76 -14.92
N ALA A 708 25.35 -17.35 -14.58
CA ALA A 708 26.51 -17.43 -15.49
C ALA A 708 26.19 -18.23 -16.76
N ILE A 709 25.43 -19.33 -16.64
CA ILE A 709 24.98 -20.09 -17.82
C ILE A 709 24.05 -19.24 -18.71
N VAL A 710 23.12 -18.47 -18.14
CA VAL A 710 22.23 -17.58 -18.92
C VAL A 710 23.00 -16.42 -19.61
N ILE A 711 24.17 -16.02 -19.10
CA ILE A 711 25.06 -15.03 -19.75
C ILE A 711 25.89 -15.66 -20.89
N GLY A 712 26.22 -16.95 -20.79
CA GLY A 712 27.11 -17.62 -21.73
C GLY A 712 28.56 -17.12 -21.69
N LEU A 713 29.35 -17.50 -22.70
CA LEU A 713 30.71 -17.00 -22.93
C LEU A 713 30.69 -15.69 -23.74
N PRO A 714 31.75 -14.85 -23.69
CA PRO A 714 31.84 -13.65 -24.52
C PRO A 714 31.83 -14.01 -26.02
N PRO A 715 31.13 -13.22 -26.86
CA PRO A 715 31.00 -13.50 -28.29
C PRO A 715 32.33 -13.45 -29.05
N ASP A 716 33.30 -12.68 -28.56
CA ASP A 716 34.67 -12.52 -29.06
C ASP A 716 35.42 -13.84 -29.32
N LEU A 717 34.97 -14.94 -28.71
CA LEU A 717 35.57 -16.27 -28.86
C LEU A 717 35.03 -17.07 -30.06
N CYS A 718 33.88 -16.68 -30.64
CA CYS A 718 33.17 -17.40 -31.72
C CYS A 718 33.12 -18.94 -31.55
N LEU A 719 32.94 -19.43 -30.32
CA LEU A 719 32.91 -20.88 -30.03
C LEU A 719 31.54 -21.47 -30.35
N GLN A 720 31.51 -22.41 -31.30
CA GLN A 720 30.35 -23.26 -31.56
C GLN A 720 30.16 -24.26 -30.40
N TRP A 721 28.90 -24.48 -29.98
CA TRP A 721 28.59 -25.44 -28.92
C TRP A 721 28.20 -26.82 -29.51
N PRO A 722 28.57 -27.93 -28.84
CA PRO A 722 28.40 -29.30 -29.36
C PRO A 722 26.96 -29.85 -29.19
N TRP A 723 25.97 -29.00 -28.95
CA TRP A 723 24.57 -29.40 -28.74
C TRP A 723 23.58 -28.81 -29.75
N ASP A 724 24.07 -28.02 -30.71
CA ASP A 724 23.22 -27.40 -31.73
C ASP A 724 23.17 -28.22 -33.04
N GLU A 725 23.83 -29.38 -33.09
CA GLU A 725 23.90 -30.27 -34.25
C GLU A 725 22.58 -31.00 -34.59
N SER A 726 21.68 -31.22 -33.62
CA SER A 726 20.44 -31.99 -33.86
C SER A 726 19.28 -31.60 -32.94
N GLU A 727 18.04 -31.86 -33.39
CA GLU A 727 16.80 -31.58 -32.64
C GLU A 727 16.81 -32.24 -31.25
N ILE A 728 17.31 -33.48 -31.15
CA ILE A 728 17.45 -34.23 -29.89
C ILE A 728 18.40 -33.51 -28.93
N MET A 729 19.52 -32.98 -29.43
CA MET A 729 20.49 -32.25 -28.63
C MET A 729 19.99 -30.84 -28.23
N LYS A 730 19.24 -30.15 -29.10
CA LYS A 730 18.56 -28.89 -28.76
C LYS A 730 17.50 -29.10 -27.67
N ASN A 731 16.67 -30.15 -27.78
CA ASN A 731 15.71 -30.53 -26.73
C ASN A 731 16.39 -30.94 -25.41
N PHE A 732 17.56 -31.59 -25.46
CA PHE A 732 18.37 -31.92 -24.29
C PHE A 732 18.99 -30.68 -23.63
N ARG A 733 19.55 -29.77 -24.42
CA ARG A 733 20.12 -28.47 -24.03
C ARG A 733 19.10 -27.61 -23.27
N ASP A 734 17.89 -27.52 -23.78
CA ASP A 734 16.78 -26.76 -23.18
C ASP A 734 16.32 -27.37 -21.84
N TRP A 735 16.30 -28.70 -21.69
CA TRP A 735 15.96 -29.39 -20.45
C TRP A 735 17.11 -29.37 -19.41
N MET A 736 18.35 -29.49 -19.87
CA MET A 736 19.56 -29.45 -19.04
C MET A 736 19.89 -28.02 -18.56
N PHE A 737 19.29 -27.00 -19.19
CA PHE A 737 19.55 -25.58 -18.93
C PHE A 737 21.01 -25.22 -19.26
N LEU A 738 21.41 -25.45 -20.51
CA LEU A 738 22.74 -25.17 -21.08
C LEU A 738 22.79 -23.79 -21.81
N PRO A 739 23.99 -23.21 -22.04
CA PRO A 739 24.13 -21.92 -22.71
C PRO A 739 24.04 -22.05 -24.24
N ASP A 740 23.45 -21.04 -24.89
CA ASP A 740 23.40 -20.84 -26.34
C ASP A 740 23.29 -19.32 -26.60
N PRO A 741 24.09 -18.72 -27.51
CA PRO A 741 23.96 -17.32 -27.92
C PRO A 741 22.66 -16.99 -28.66
N ASP A 742 22.13 -17.92 -29.47
CA ASP A 742 21.02 -17.65 -30.39
C ASP A 742 19.65 -17.89 -29.72
N SER A 743 19.52 -18.93 -28.88
CA SER A 743 18.36 -19.21 -28.05
C SER A 743 18.71 -19.41 -26.55
N PRO A 744 19.12 -18.35 -25.83
CA PRO A 744 19.55 -18.43 -24.44
C PRO A 744 18.42 -18.84 -23.48
N PRO A 745 18.73 -19.60 -22.40
CA PRO A 745 17.71 -20.18 -21.53
C PRO A 745 17.01 -19.14 -20.62
N ASP A 746 15.70 -19.31 -20.39
CA ASP A 746 14.82 -18.36 -19.68
C ASP A 746 15.37 -17.85 -18.32
N ALA A 747 15.88 -16.62 -18.29
CA ALA A 747 16.32 -15.95 -17.07
C ALA A 747 15.25 -15.90 -15.97
N TYR A 748 13.96 -15.80 -16.37
CA TYR A 748 12.81 -15.71 -15.47
C TYR A 748 12.68 -16.88 -14.50
N LYS A 749 13.18 -18.07 -14.88
CA LYS A 749 13.20 -19.27 -14.05
C LYS A 749 13.92 -19.05 -12.71
N LEU A 750 15.01 -18.26 -12.70
CA LEU A 750 15.83 -17.97 -11.50
C LEU A 750 15.12 -17.08 -10.46
N LEU A 751 14.05 -16.36 -10.83
CA LEU A 751 13.27 -15.57 -9.87
C LEU A 751 12.60 -16.49 -8.83
N CYS A 752 12.12 -17.65 -9.26
CA CYS A 752 11.52 -18.65 -8.37
C CYS A 752 12.57 -19.23 -7.40
N ASP A 753 13.78 -19.56 -7.89
CA ASP A 753 14.90 -20.00 -7.05
C ASP A 753 15.24 -18.96 -5.97
N PHE A 754 15.29 -17.69 -6.34
CA PHE A 754 15.59 -16.60 -5.41
C PHE A 754 14.52 -16.41 -4.32
N ILE A 755 13.23 -16.60 -4.67
CA ILE A 755 12.14 -16.59 -3.69
C ILE A 755 12.27 -17.77 -2.72
N VAL A 756 12.67 -18.95 -3.18
CA VAL A 756 13.00 -20.10 -2.32
C VAL A 756 14.19 -19.77 -1.41
N LEU A 757 15.28 -19.19 -1.92
CA LEU A 757 16.43 -18.77 -1.11
C LEU A 757 16.04 -17.75 -0.02
N LEU A 758 15.12 -16.83 -0.32
CA LEU A 758 14.58 -15.88 0.65
C LEU A 758 13.90 -16.63 1.81
N PHE A 759 13.04 -17.62 1.53
CA PHE A 759 12.41 -18.41 2.60
C PHE A 759 13.42 -19.32 3.34
N VAL A 760 14.31 -20.02 2.63
CA VAL A 760 15.34 -20.91 3.19
C VAL A 760 16.28 -20.17 4.15
N SER A 761 16.74 -18.97 3.77
CA SER A 761 17.58 -18.13 4.62
C SER A 761 16.85 -17.67 5.90
N ARG A 762 15.55 -17.32 5.80
CA ARG A 762 14.76 -16.97 7.00
C ARG A 762 14.48 -18.19 7.88
N GLN A 763 14.25 -19.38 7.32
CA GLN A 763 14.02 -20.59 8.11
C GLN A 763 15.29 -21.06 8.85
N SER A 764 16.48 -20.84 8.29
CA SER A 764 17.73 -21.03 9.04
C SER A 764 17.84 -20.09 10.25
N ILE A 765 17.36 -18.85 10.14
CA ILE A 765 17.30 -17.91 11.28
C ILE A 765 16.29 -18.41 12.33
N VAL A 766 15.16 -18.99 11.93
CA VAL A 766 14.21 -19.65 12.85
C VAL A 766 14.88 -20.81 13.60
N PHE A 767 15.57 -21.73 12.90
CA PHE A 767 16.31 -22.81 13.57
C PHE A 767 17.43 -22.31 14.49
N LYS A 768 18.11 -21.21 14.15
CA LYS A 768 19.10 -20.54 15.03
C LYS A 768 18.46 -19.88 16.27
N ILE A 769 17.19 -19.47 16.19
CA ILE A 769 16.42 -18.97 17.33
C ILE A 769 15.96 -20.14 18.21
N GLU A 770 15.41 -21.21 17.61
CA GLU A 770 15.00 -22.43 18.33
C GLU A 770 16.17 -23.06 19.09
N ARG A 771 17.35 -23.17 18.47
CA ARG A 771 18.57 -23.69 19.13
C ARG A 771 19.13 -22.78 20.24
N ARG A 772 18.74 -21.49 20.29
CA ARG A 772 19.16 -20.57 21.36
C ARG A 772 18.20 -20.55 22.55
N HIS A 773 16.91 -20.81 22.32
CA HIS A 773 15.87 -20.80 23.35
C HIS A 773 15.36 -22.23 23.57
N ILE A 774 16.30 -23.16 23.78
CA ILE A 774 15.99 -24.55 24.12
C ILE A 774 15.37 -24.61 25.52
N ASP A 775 15.96 -23.89 26.47
CA ASP A 775 15.70 -23.97 27.91
C ASP A 775 15.01 -22.72 28.50
N VAL A 776 14.60 -21.78 27.64
CA VAL A 776 14.01 -20.48 28.03
C VAL A 776 12.70 -20.25 27.26
N GLU A 777 11.63 -19.83 27.95
CA GLU A 777 10.32 -19.60 27.32
C GLU A 777 10.39 -18.48 26.25
N TYR A 778 10.46 -18.87 24.98
CA TYR A 778 10.42 -17.91 23.87
C TYR A 778 8.99 -17.38 23.69
N PRO A 779 8.76 -16.05 23.57
CA PRO A 779 7.40 -15.50 23.48
C PRO A 779 6.52 -15.95 22.30
N GLY A 780 7.11 -16.59 21.28
CA GLY A 780 6.39 -17.25 20.18
C GLY A 780 5.96 -18.70 20.47
N GLY A 781 6.28 -19.24 21.65
CA GLY A 781 6.06 -20.62 22.06
C GLY A 781 7.06 -21.63 21.45
N THR A 782 7.01 -22.87 21.95
CA THR A 782 7.87 -23.99 21.57
C THR A 782 7.42 -24.66 20.27
N ASN A 783 8.37 -25.09 19.43
CA ASN A 783 8.14 -25.73 18.13
C ASN A 783 8.57 -27.22 18.08
N ARG A 784 8.74 -27.86 19.25
CA ARG A 784 9.09 -29.28 19.37
C ARG A 784 7.91 -30.19 19.01
N SER A 785 8.16 -31.50 18.86
CA SER A 785 7.15 -32.56 18.79
C SER A 785 6.39 -32.63 20.12
N ILE A 786 5.05 -32.54 20.08
CA ILE A 786 4.21 -32.62 21.28
C ILE A 786 4.03 -34.08 21.76
N ILE A 787 4.26 -35.05 20.87
CA ILE A 787 4.09 -36.50 21.09
C ILE A 787 4.81 -36.96 22.38
N GLU A 788 6.11 -36.64 22.48
CA GLU A 788 6.99 -36.98 23.62
C GLU A 788 6.53 -36.36 24.96
N GLU A 789 5.62 -35.38 24.91
CA GLU A 789 5.05 -34.71 26.07
C GLU A 789 3.65 -35.24 26.39
N ALA A 790 2.83 -35.53 25.36
CA ALA A 790 1.49 -36.09 25.47
C ALA A 790 1.46 -37.58 25.89
N GLU A 791 2.55 -38.32 25.70
CA GLU A 791 2.70 -39.70 26.21
C GLU A 791 2.97 -39.76 27.72
N LYS A 792 3.14 -38.62 28.40
CA LYS A 792 3.37 -38.57 29.86
C LYS A 792 2.05 -38.59 30.63
N PRO A 793 1.89 -39.43 31.67
CA PRO A 793 0.62 -39.58 32.39
C PRO A 793 0.18 -38.34 33.18
N SER A 794 1.07 -37.37 33.40
CA SER A 794 0.78 -36.09 34.06
C SER A 794 0.56 -34.92 33.08
N PHE A 795 0.34 -35.19 31.78
CA PHE A 795 0.19 -34.14 30.77
C PHE A 795 -1.18 -33.48 30.82
N ILE A 796 -1.21 -32.17 31.12
CA ILE A 796 -2.40 -31.33 31.02
C ILE A 796 -2.27 -30.48 29.74
N ASN A 797 -3.20 -30.64 28.79
CA ASN A 797 -3.19 -29.89 27.54
C ASN A 797 -3.34 -28.37 27.82
N PRO A 798 -2.35 -27.53 27.47
CA PRO A 798 -2.34 -26.10 27.80
C PRO A 798 -3.34 -25.27 26.97
N VAL A 799 -3.88 -25.83 25.88
CA VAL A 799 -4.89 -25.15 25.07
C VAL A 799 -6.27 -25.29 25.72
N PRO A 800 -7.02 -24.18 25.91
CA PRO A 800 -8.38 -24.22 26.45
C PRO A 800 -9.28 -25.04 25.53
N ASP A 801 -10.31 -25.69 26.09
CA ASP A 801 -11.35 -26.26 25.24
C ASP A 801 -12.08 -25.16 24.45
N PHE A 802 -12.23 -25.43 23.15
CA PHE A 802 -12.89 -24.61 22.13
C PHE A 802 -13.94 -25.41 21.34
N VAL A 803 -14.09 -26.71 21.63
CA VAL A 803 -14.94 -27.65 20.89
C VAL A 803 -16.28 -27.81 21.59
N SER A 804 -16.26 -28.15 22.89
CA SER A 804 -17.45 -28.35 23.70
C SER A 804 -17.97 -27.02 24.29
N HIS A 805 -17.08 -26.07 24.61
CA HIS A 805 -17.43 -24.72 25.08
C HIS A 805 -16.96 -23.60 24.15
N ILE A 806 -17.88 -23.06 23.34
CA ILE A 806 -17.66 -21.87 22.50
C ILE A 806 -17.68 -20.61 23.38
N ARG A 807 -16.57 -19.86 23.41
CA ARG A 807 -16.44 -18.61 24.19
C ARG A 807 -16.32 -17.37 23.32
N SER A 808 -15.71 -17.51 22.15
CA SER A 808 -15.42 -16.40 21.23
C SER A 808 -15.72 -16.75 19.78
N TRP A 809 -15.82 -15.73 18.92
CA TRP A 809 -15.85 -15.90 17.46
C TRP A 809 -14.58 -16.57 16.91
N LEU A 810 -13.45 -16.49 17.63
CA LEU A 810 -12.23 -17.22 17.28
C LEU A 810 -12.43 -18.73 17.49
N ASP A 811 -13.17 -19.15 18.51
CA ASP A 811 -13.44 -20.57 18.80
C ASP A 811 -14.42 -21.19 17.81
N ILE A 812 -15.44 -20.44 17.38
CA ILE A 812 -16.30 -20.82 16.24
C ILE A 812 -15.45 -21.08 14.99
N LEU A 813 -14.54 -20.15 14.67
CA LEU A 813 -13.64 -20.29 13.53
C LEU A 813 -12.68 -21.49 13.67
N LYS A 814 -12.07 -21.69 14.86
CA LYS A 814 -11.24 -22.88 15.17
C LYS A 814 -12.03 -24.17 14.96
N ARG A 815 -13.24 -24.27 15.52
CA ARG A 815 -14.09 -25.47 15.47
C ARG A 815 -14.44 -25.84 14.03
N ILE A 816 -14.89 -24.88 13.23
CA ILE A 816 -15.22 -25.09 11.81
C ILE A 816 -13.96 -25.50 11.02
N VAL A 817 -12.89 -24.71 11.11
CA VAL A 817 -11.69 -24.91 10.29
C VAL A 817 -10.96 -26.20 10.65
N LEU A 818 -10.70 -26.46 11.94
CA LEU A 818 -9.83 -27.57 12.36
C LEU A 818 -10.51 -28.94 12.25
N ILE A 819 -11.84 -29.03 12.47
CA ILE A 819 -12.59 -30.28 12.30
C ILE A 819 -12.82 -30.58 10.80
N GLY A 820 -13.16 -29.54 10.02
CA GLY A 820 -13.38 -29.68 8.58
C GLY A 820 -12.10 -29.94 7.76
N PHE A 821 -10.91 -29.63 8.29
CA PHE A 821 -9.67 -29.65 7.50
C PHE A 821 -9.35 -31.03 6.91
N ILE A 822 -9.53 -32.13 7.65
CA ILE A 822 -9.19 -33.46 7.13
C ILE A 822 -10.02 -33.80 5.89
N TRP A 823 -11.34 -33.57 5.95
CA TRP A 823 -12.27 -33.88 4.86
C TRP A 823 -11.99 -33.03 3.63
N PHE A 824 -11.63 -31.75 3.83
CA PHE A 824 -11.17 -30.88 2.76
C PHE A 824 -9.84 -31.36 2.14
N THR A 825 -8.87 -31.82 2.95
CA THR A 825 -7.63 -32.38 2.41
C THR A 825 -7.86 -33.67 1.63
N LEU A 826 -8.74 -34.56 2.10
CA LEU A 826 -9.10 -35.81 1.40
C LEU A 826 -9.86 -35.54 0.10
N ALA A 827 -10.76 -34.55 0.07
CA ALA A 827 -11.42 -34.11 -1.15
C ALA A 827 -10.42 -33.59 -2.20
N ILE A 828 -9.35 -32.91 -1.77
CA ILE A 828 -8.28 -32.46 -2.69
C ILE A 828 -7.39 -33.62 -3.16
N VAL A 829 -7.12 -34.63 -2.31
CA VAL A 829 -6.46 -35.87 -2.74
C VAL A 829 -7.32 -36.62 -3.77
N PHE A 830 -8.64 -36.70 -3.54
CA PHE A 830 -9.58 -37.30 -4.48
C PHE A 830 -9.60 -36.56 -5.83
N LEU A 831 -9.73 -35.24 -5.83
CA LEU A 831 -9.70 -34.42 -7.05
C LEU A 831 -8.36 -34.53 -7.82
N ALA A 832 -7.23 -34.60 -7.11
CA ALA A 832 -5.93 -34.87 -7.72
C ALA A 832 -5.82 -36.29 -8.32
N GLY A 833 -6.66 -37.22 -7.86
CA GLY A 833 -6.84 -38.57 -8.40
C GLY A 833 -7.83 -38.66 -9.56
N THR A 834 -8.93 -37.90 -9.57
CA THR A 834 -9.96 -37.96 -10.62
C THR A 834 -9.64 -37.14 -11.85
N ASN A 835 -8.97 -35.99 -11.70
CA ASN A 835 -8.77 -35.03 -12.79
C ASN A 835 -7.75 -35.49 -13.86
N ARG A 836 -7.24 -36.74 -13.77
CA ARG A 836 -6.13 -37.30 -14.55
C ARG A 836 -6.24 -38.81 -14.64
N VAL A 837 -5.96 -39.39 -15.81
CA VAL A 837 -5.97 -40.84 -16.05
C VAL A 837 -4.52 -41.31 -16.22
N ASN A 838 -3.79 -41.47 -15.11
CA ASN A 838 -2.41 -41.93 -15.08
C ASN A 838 -2.25 -43.02 -14.01
N LEU A 839 -1.26 -43.89 -14.12
CA LEU A 839 -0.92 -44.84 -13.04
C LEU A 839 -0.68 -44.15 -11.68
N PHE A 840 -0.21 -42.90 -11.70
CA PHE A 840 0.00 -42.08 -10.50
C PHE A 840 -1.28 -41.54 -9.86
N SER A 841 -2.37 -41.38 -10.61
CA SER A 841 -3.63 -40.86 -10.06
C SER A 841 -4.42 -41.96 -9.36
N LEU A 842 -4.32 -43.21 -9.85
CA LEU A 842 -4.85 -44.41 -9.19
C LEU A 842 -4.38 -44.53 -7.72
N GLY A 843 -3.11 -44.24 -7.43
CA GLY A 843 -2.60 -44.28 -6.05
C GLY A 843 -3.16 -43.18 -5.14
N TYR A 844 -3.50 -42.01 -5.67
CA TYR A 844 -4.26 -41.00 -4.92
C TYR A 844 -5.70 -41.46 -4.65
N LEU A 845 -6.36 -42.10 -5.62
CA LEU A 845 -7.71 -42.66 -5.44
C LEU A 845 -7.71 -43.77 -4.38
N ILE A 846 -6.79 -44.74 -4.47
CA ILE A 846 -6.62 -45.81 -3.46
C ILE A 846 -6.36 -45.20 -2.08
N GLY A 847 -5.44 -44.23 -1.98
CA GLY A 847 -5.17 -43.53 -0.72
C GLY A 847 -6.41 -42.82 -0.17
N SER A 848 -7.14 -42.09 -1.01
CA SER A 848 -8.36 -41.37 -0.61
C SER A 848 -9.45 -42.33 -0.14
N PHE A 849 -9.74 -43.40 -0.89
CA PHE A 849 -10.73 -44.40 -0.49
C PHE A 849 -10.36 -45.10 0.83
N ILE A 850 -9.09 -45.41 1.07
CA ILE A 850 -8.64 -46.00 2.35
C ILE A 850 -8.91 -45.05 3.53
N PHE A 851 -8.61 -43.75 3.41
CA PHE A 851 -8.87 -42.78 4.49
C PHE A 851 -10.36 -42.43 4.63
N LEU A 852 -11.11 -42.34 3.54
CA LEU A 852 -12.56 -42.11 3.56
C LEU A 852 -13.33 -43.30 4.16
N TRP A 853 -12.92 -44.53 3.83
CA TRP A 853 -13.49 -45.76 4.40
C TRP A 853 -13.24 -45.86 5.91
N GLN A 854 -12.06 -45.45 6.40
CA GLN A 854 -11.80 -45.44 7.84
C GLN A 854 -12.48 -44.25 8.56
N GLY A 855 -12.69 -43.12 7.88
CA GLY A 855 -13.46 -41.99 8.39
C GLY A 855 -13.01 -41.51 9.78
N ASN A 856 -13.96 -41.34 10.70
CA ASN A 856 -13.69 -40.84 12.06
C ASN A 856 -12.87 -41.81 12.92
N ASP A 857 -12.93 -43.12 12.67
CA ASP A 857 -12.16 -44.14 13.41
C ASP A 857 -10.64 -44.02 13.18
N TYR A 858 -10.24 -43.20 12.22
CA TYR A 858 -8.85 -42.78 12.05
C TYR A 858 -8.33 -41.96 13.24
N TYR A 859 -9.18 -41.11 13.83
CA TYR A 859 -8.82 -40.27 14.98
C TYR A 859 -8.70 -41.05 16.30
N LEU A 860 -9.36 -42.21 16.41
CA LEU A 860 -9.31 -43.07 17.60
C LEU A 860 -7.99 -43.85 17.72
N ARG A 861 -7.19 -43.93 16.65
CA ARG A 861 -5.87 -44.59 16.65
C ARG A 861 -4.81 -43.72 17.37
N PRO A 862 -3.77 -44.33 17.97
CA PRO A 862 -2.68 -43.57 18.58
C PRO A 862 -1.96 -42.69 17.54
N VAL A 863 -1.59 -41.47 17.94
CA VAL A 863 -1.07 -40.41 17.05
C VAL A 863 0.17 -40.85 16.25
N ASN A 864 1.00 -41.74 16.82
CA ASN A 864 2.15 -42.33 16.13
C ASN A 864 1.77 -43.21 14.93
N VAL A 865 0.61 -43.86 14.94
CA VAL A 865 0.09 -44.64 13.80
C VAL A 865 -0.52 -43.71 12.76
N ILE A 866 -1.32 -42.73 13.19
CA ILE A 866 -1.86 -41.64 12.34
C ILE A 866 -0.72 -40.99 11.54
N LEU A 867 0.35 -40.56 12.22
CA LEU A 867 1.48 -39.91 11.55
C LEU A 867 2.29 -40.86 10.65
N LYS A 868 2.41 -42.15 10.98
CA LYS A 868 3.05 -43.14 10.09
C LYS A 868 2.27 -43.32 8.78
N TRP A 869 0.94 -43.45 8.85
CA TRP A 869 0.08 -43.61 7.67
C TRP A 869 0.04 -42.32 6.84
N TRP A 870 -0.09 -41.16 7.48
CA TRP A 870 -0.08 -39.86 6.78
C TRP A 870 1.27 -39.55 6.12
N ASN A 871 2.39 -39.88 6.77
CA ASN A 871 3.72 -39.73 6.16
C ASN A 871 3.92 -40.66 4.96
N LYS A 872 3.27 -41.82 4.90
CA LYS A 872 3.28 -42.69 3.70
C LYS A 872 2.51 -42.05 2.53
N LEU A 873 1.37 -41.40 2.78
CA LEU A 873 0.63 -40.65 1.74
C LEU A 873 1.44 -39.45 1.22
N ILE A 874 2.09 -38.69 2.10
CA ILE A 874 2.98 -37.58 1.70
C ILE A 874 4.18 -38.12 0.89
N LEU A 875 4.81 -39.22 1.33
CA LEU A 875 5.92 -39.81 0.61
C LEU A 875 5.50 -40.27 -0.79
N TYR A 876 4.31 -40.86 -0.95
CA TYR A 876 3.77 -41.20 -2.26
C TYR A 876 3.65 -39.98 -3.17
N ASN A 877 3.03 -38.89 -2.69
CA ASN A 877 2.86 -37.65 -3.43
C ASN A 877 4.21 -37.02 -3.88
N ILE A 878 5.23 -36.99 -3.01
CA ILE A 878 6.56 -36.49 -3.40
C ILE A 878 7.26 -37.42 -4.39
N THR A 879 7.10 -38.74 -4.25
CA THR A 879 7.62 -39.71 -5.23
C THR A 879 6.95 -39.50 -6.59
N VAL A 880 5.65 -39.23 -6.65
CA VAL A 880 4.94 -38.86 -7.89
C VAL A 880 5.49 -37.54 -8.47
N ILE A 881 5.69 -36.49 -7.66
CA ILE A 881 6.30 -35.22 -8.09
C ILE A 881 7.71 -35.44 -8.67
N THR A 882 8.54 -36.23 -7.98
CA THR A 882 9.93 -36.50 -8.37
C THR A 882 10.01 -37.35 -9.64
N LEU A 883 9.19 -38.40 -9.73
CA LEU A 883 9.13 -39.29 -10.89
C LEU A 883 8.55 -38.57 -12.11
N LYS A 884 7.54 -37.71 -11.95
CA LYS A 884 7.06 -36.84 -13.05
C LYS A 884 8.13 -35.87 -13.55
N ALA A 885 8.95 -35.29 -12.67
CA ALA A 885 10.07 -34.44 -13.08
C ALA A 885 11.16 -35.23 -13.83
N ILE A 886 11.44 -36.47 -13.42
CA ILE A 886 12.37 -37.38 -14.13
C ILE A 886 11.79 -37.83 -15.48
N LEU A 887 10.49 -38.12 -15.57
CA LEU A 887 9.80 -38.52 -16.80
C LEU A 887 9.74 -37.40 -17.86
N GLN A 888 10.12 -36.17 -17.54
CA GLN A 888 10.36 -35.15 -18.55
C GLN A 888 11.57 -35.42 -19.45
N ILE A 889 12.55 -36.20 -18.99
CA ILE A 889 13.72 -36.59 -19.78
C ILE A 889 13.26 -37.28 -21.08
N PRO A 890 12.52 -38.42 -21.04
CA PRO A 890 11.98 -39.01 -22.27
C PRO A 890 10.91 -38.14 -22.94
N GLY A 891 10.13 -37.38 -22.18
CA GLY A 891 9.04 -36.54 -22.71
C GLY A 891 9.47 -35.32 -23.51
N CYS A 892 10.64 -34.74 -23.22
CA CYS A 892 11.18 -33.60 -23.97
C CYS A 892 12.24 -34.04 -25.00
N ILE A 893 13.15 -34.95 -24.66
CA ILE A 893 14.29 -35.31 -25.54
C ILE A 893 13.89 -36.27 -26.66
N PHE A 894 13.00 -37.23 -26.38
CA PHE A 894 12.71 -38.36 -27.27
C PHE A 894 11.25 -38.37 -27.79
N MET A 895 10.54 -37.23 -27.73
CA MET A 895 9.10 -37.15 -27.98
C MET A 895 8.66 -37.79 -29.31
N ASN A 896 9.37 -37.49 -30.40
CA ASN A 896 9.03 -37.98 -31.75
C ASN A 896 9.20 -39.52 -31.85
N TYR A 897 10.26 -40.07 -31.24
CA TYR A 897 10.50 -41.52 -31.19
C TYR A 897 9.52 -42.24 -30.23
N MET A 898 9.16 -41.58 -29.13
CA MET A 898 8.22 -42.07 -28.13
C MET A 898 6.78 -42.16 -28.66
N LYS A 899 6.33 -41.18 -29.46
CA LYS A 899 5.04 -41.27 -30.19
C LYS A 899 4.99 -42.52 -31.06
N MET A 900 5.98 -42.64 -31.96
CA MET A 900 6.08 -43.71 -32.97
C MET A 900 6.18 -45.13 -32.40
N LYS A 901 6.81 -45.33 -31.23
CA LYS A 901 7.08 -46.68 -30.70
C LYS A 901 6.52 -46.99 -29.31
N ALA A 902 6.01 -46.00 -28.59
CA ALA A 902 5.68 -46.13 -27.16
C ALA A 902 4.45 -45.31 -26.71
N CYS A 903 3.48 -45.06 -27.59
CA CYS A 903 2.27 -44.31 -27.24
C CYS A 903 1.54 -44.86 -25.98
N TRP A 904 1.49 -46.19 -25.81
CA TRP A 904 0.93 -46.82 -24.60
C TRP A 904 1.62 -46.36 -23.30
N MET A 905 2.95 -46.11 -23.35
CA MET A 905 3.74 -45.66 -22.20
C MET A 905 3.59 -44.15 -21.98
N ILE A 906 3.42 -43.37 -23.07
CA ILE A 906 3.01 -41.96 -23.01
C ILE A 906 1.69 -41.84 -22.24
N GLN A 907 0.67 -42.62 -22.63
CA GLN A 907 -0.67 -42.57 -22.03
C GLN A 907 -0.67 -43.09 -20.58
N LEU A 908 -0.07 -44.25 -20.29
CA LEU A 908 -0.10 -44.87 -18.95
C LEU A 908 0.51 -43.97 -17.85
N PHE A 909 1.61 -43.28 -18.14
CA PHE A 909 2.27 -42.39 -17.20
C PHE A 909 1.87 -40.92 -17.36
N GLY A 910 1.27 -40.54 -18.50
CA GLY A 910 0.99 -39.16 -18.91
C GLY A 910 2.27 -38.37 -19.16
N ILE A 911 3.11 -38.85 -20.08
CA ILE A 911 4.39 -38.21 -20.44
C ILE A 911 4.13 -37.12 -21.49
N SER A 912 4.49 -35.87 -21.18
CA SER A 912 4.56 -34.79 -22.18
C SER A 912 5.53 -33.70 -21.72
N CYS A 913 6.18 -33.03 -22.67
CA CYS A 913 7.03 -31.87 -22.37
C CYS A 913 6.17 -30.63 -22.07
N ILE A 914 6.56 -29.84 -21.07
CA ILE A 914 5.83 -28.63 -20.66
C ILE A 914 6.79 -27.45 -20.58
N GLN A 915 6.93 -26.72 -21.69
CA GLN A 915 7.68 -25.47 -21.76
C GLN A 915 6.80 -24.28 -21.34
N LYS A 916 6.62 -24.05 -20.03
CA LYS A 916 5.77 -22.96 -19.49
C LYS A 916 6.19 -21.52 -19.83
N PHE A 917 7.42 -21.33 -20.31
CA PHE A 917 8.03 -20.02 -20.49
C PHE A 917 8.53 -19.74 -21.92
N SER A 918 8.59 -20.77 -22.79
CA SER A 918 8.94 -20.58 -24.20
C SER A 918 7.82 -19.83 -24.91
N THR A 919 8.13 -18.67 -25.48
CA THR A 919 7.19 -17.86 -26.27
C THR A 919 7.10 -18.29 -27.73
N ASN A 920 8.06 -19.10 -28.20
CA ASN A 920 8.32 -19.27 -29.64
C ASN A 920 7.89 -20.63 -30.21
N HIS A 921 7.46 -21.57 -29.35
CA HIS A 921 6.69 -22.72 -29.78
C HIS A 921 5.22 -22.54 -29.37
N PRO A 922 4.32 -22.22 -30.33
CA PRO A 922 2.92 -22.59 -30.21
C PRO A 922 2.84 -24.08 -29.86
N ALA A 923 1.82 -24.48 -29.10
CA ALA A 923 1.53 -25.89 -28.93
C ALA A 923 1.41 -26.54 -30.31
N ILE A 924 2.12 -27.65 -30.54
CA ILE A 924 2.17 -28.32 -31.84
C ILE A 924 0.74 -28.73 -32.22
N THR A 925 0.10 -27.93 -33.06
CA THR A 925 -1.15 -28.27 -33.74
C THR A 925 -0.82 -29.38 -34.70
N SER A 926 -1.10 -30.62 -34.30
CA SER A 926 -0.83 -31.83 -35.04
C SER A 926 -1.75 -31.94 -36.26
N SER A 927 -1.39 -31.22 -37.32
CA SER A 927 -1.78 -31.56 -38.69
C SER A 927 -0.76 -32.54 -39.26
N ASP A 928 -0.85 -33.79 -38.84
CA ASP A 928 -0.58 -34.98 -39.66
C ASP A 928 -1.00 -36.25 -38.89
N ASN A 929 -1.32 -37.32 -39.62
CA ASN A 929 -2.06 -38.47 -39.11
C ASN A 929 -1.16 -39.50 -38.41
N ASP A 930 -1.24 -39.60 -37.09
CA ASP A 930 -0.64 -40.67 -36.27
C ASP A 930 -1.56 -41.03 -35.08
N ASP A 931 -1.66 -42.32 -34.72
CA ASP A 931 -2.64 -42.90 -33.77
C ASP A 931 -2.44 -42.56 -32.28
N CYS A 932 -1.86 -41.40 -31.94
CA CYS A 932 -1.48 -41.04 -30.56
C CYS A 932 -1.98 -39.65 -30.13
N GLU A 933 -3.27 -39.57 -29.75
CA GLU A 933 -3.82 -38.37 -29.11
C GLU A 933 -3.27 -38.20 -27.69
N ILE A 934 -2.76 -36.99 -27.38
CA ILE A 934 -2.11 -36.66 -26.10
C ILE A 934 -2.81 -35.45 -25.47
N PRO A 935 -3.56 -35.62 -24.35
CA PRO A 935 -4.31 -34.52 -23.72
C PRO A 935 -3.38 -33.55 -22.97
N ILE A 936 -2.96 -32.49 -23.68
CA ILE A 936 -1.94 -31.52 -23.24
C ILE A 936 -2.28 -30.87 -21.87
N GLU A 937 -3.55 -30.58 -21.61
CA GLU A 937 -3.99 -29.89 -20.39
C GLU A 937 -3.79 -30.72 -19.10
N HIS A 938 -3.73 -32.05 -19.20
CA HIS A 938 -3.76 -32.93 -18.03
C HIS A 938 -2.40 -33.20 -17.38
N VAL A 939 -1.28 -32.73 -17.94
CA VAL A 939 0.06 -33.24 -17.52
C VAL A 939 0.73 -32.43 -16.38
N GLY A 940 0.58 -31.10 -16.32
CA GLY A 940 1.42 -30.25 -15.43
C GLY A 940 1.16 -30.41 -13.92
N LEU A 941 2.21 -30.42 -13.07
CA LEU A 941 2.19 -30.81 -11.65
C LEU A 941 1.31 -29.96 -10.67
N ALA A 942 0.47 -29.04 -11.14
CA ALA A 942 -0.30 -28.12 -10.31
C ALA A 942 -1.16 -28.82 -9.23
N TRP A 943 -1.92 -29.86 -9.60
CA TRP A 943 -2.73 -30.64 -8.66
C TRP A 943 -1.90 -31.45 -7.65
N ASP A 944 -0.78 -32.02 -8.10
CA ASP A 944 0.15 -32.75 -7.23
C ASP A 944 0.75 -31.83 -6.14
N ILE A 945 1.07 -30.58 -6.49
CA ILE A 945 1.63 -29.55 -5.60
C ILE A 945 0.56 -28.95 -4.68
N LEU A 946 -0.67 -28.75 -5.17
CA LEU A 946 -1.80 -28.34 -4.35
C LEU A 946 -2.09 -29.38 -3.26
N CYS A 947 -2.16 -30.66 -3.66
CA CYS A 947 -2.28 -31.82 -2.77
C CYS A 947 -1.15 -31.82 -1.72
N PHE A 948 0.12 -31.70 -2.14
CA PHE A 948 1.27 -31.63 -1.24
C PHE A 948 1.10 -30.57 -0.13
N GLY A 949 0.66 -29.36 -0.50
CA GLY A 949 0.45 -28.27 0.44
C GLY A 949 -0.56 -28.61 1.55
N PHE A 950 -1.72 -29.14 1.18
CA PHE A 950 -2.74 -29.54 2.14
C PHE A 950 -2.30 -30.72 3.01
N LEU A 951 -1.63 -31.73 2.44
CA LEU A 951 -1.09 -32.86 3.20
C LEU A 951 -0.05 -32.42 4.25
N ILE A 952 0.83 -31.46 3.92
CA ILE A 952 1.82 -30.89 4.84
C ILE A 952 1.16 -30.06 5.95
N PHE A 953 0.17 -29.23 5.64
CA PHE A 953 -0.59 -28.51 6.68
C PHE A 953 -1.36 -29.47 7.60
N GLN A 954 -1.95 -30.55 7.09
CA GLN A 954 -2.62 -31.57 7.91
C GLN A 954 -1.62 -32.33 8.80
N ARG A 955 -0.41 -32.65 8.31
CA ARG A 955 0.70 -33.20 9.13
C ARG A 955 1.07 -32.26 10.28
N ARG A 956 1.02 -30.93 10.06
CA ARG A 956 1.26 -29.92 11.10
C ARG A 956 0.10 -29.82 12.09
N LEU A 957 -1.15 -29.98 11.65
CA LEU A 957 -2.33 -30.03 12.51
C LEU A 957 -2.28 -31.22 13.47
N PHE A 958 -1.97 -32.43 12.98
CA PHE A 958 -1.80 -33.63 13.83
C PHE A 958 -0.70 -33.49 14.90
N ASN A 959 0.26 -32.59 14.70
CA ASN A 959 1.35 -32.28 15.66
C ASN A 959 1.05 -31.01 16.47
N SER A 960 -0.21 -30.81 16.89
CA SER A 960 -0.68 -29.58 17.54
C SER A 960 -1.58 -29.84 18.76
N HIS A 961 -1.50 -29.00 19.80
CA HIS A 961 -2.31 -29.12 21.01
C HIS A 961 -3.83 -29.06 20.76
N TYR A 962 -4.26 -28.35 19.70
CA TYR A 962 -5.67 -28.29 19.29
C TYR A 962 -6.20 -29.64 18.76
N PHE A 963 -5.34 -30.48 18.18
CA PHE A 963 -5.75 -31.78 17.64
C PHE A 963 -6.17 -32.75 18.75
N PHE A 964 -5.49 -32.73 19.90
CA PHE A 964 -5.87 -33.57 21.04
C PHE A 964 -7.31 -33.29 21.51
N ARG A 965 -7.77 -32.03 21.49
CA ARG A 965 -9.18 -31.71 21.80
C ARG A 965 -10.18 -32.33 20.82
N ILE A 966 -9.81 -32.46 19.54
CA ILE A 966 -10.64 -33.12 18.51
C ILE A 966 -10.62 -34.65 18.72
N VAL A 967 -9.49 -35.22 19.14
CA VAL A 967 -9.39 -36.64 19.53
C VAL A 967 -10.21 -36.93 20.80
N ASP A 968 -10.23 -36.02 21.77
CA ASP A 968 -11.02 -36.17 23.00
C ASP A 968 -12.53 -36.07 22.73
N GLU A 969 -12.97 -35.10 21.92
CA GLU A 969 -14.38 -34.98 21.47
C GLU A 969 -14.82 -36.21 20.64
N THR A 970 -13.99 -36.69 19.71
CA THR A 970 -14.35 -37.87 18.88
C THR A 970 -14.42 -39.16 19.68
N LYS A 971 -13.58 -39.34 20.71
CA LYS A 971 -13.75 -40.41 21.71
C LYS A 971 -15.06 -40.26 22.50
N ALA A 972 -15.40 -39.05 22.93
CA ALA A 972 -16.65 -38.81 23.64
C ALA A 972 -17.87 -39.12 22.76
N MET A 973 -17.86 -38.72 21.48
CA MET A 973 -18.90 -39.06 20.51
C MET A 973 -19.02 -40.59 20.30
N ALA A 974 -17.90 -41.31 20.20
CA ALA A 974 -17.90 -42.77 20.06
C ALA A 974 -18.50 -43.48 21.29
N ILE A 975 -18.21 -43.00 22.51
CA ILE A 975 -18.79 -43.54 23.75
C ILE A 975 -20.28 -43.17 23.87
N LEU A 976 -20.68 -41.97 23.44
CA LEU A 976 -22.08 -41.53 23.47
C LEU A 976 -22.97 -42.23 22.43
N ALA A 977 -22.40 -42.92 21.44
CA ALA A 977 -23.15 -43.61 20.39
C ALA A 977 -24.08 -44.72 20.92
N SER A 978 -23.63 -45.52 21.90
CA SER A 978 -24.48 -46.57 22.51
C SER A 978 -25.66 -45.96 23.26
N ARG A 979 -25.40 -44.92 24.07
CA ARG A 979 -26.44 -44.17 24.78
C ARG A 979 -27.41 -43.46 23.84
N GLY A 980 -26.94 -43.04 22.67
CA GLY A 980 -27.78 -42.54 21.59
C GLY A 980 -28.76 -43.60 21.07
N ALA A 981 -28.28 -44.83 20.85
CA ALA A 981 -29.11 -45.95 20.44
C ALA A 981 -30.13 -46.36 21.54
N GLU A 982 -29.70 -46.41 22.82
CA GLU A 982 -30.58 -46.65 23.97
C GLU A 982 -31.74 -45.64 24.02
N LEU A 983 -31.44 -44.33 23.93
CA LEU A 983 -32.45 -43.26 23.95
C LEU A 983 -33.39 -43.30 22.72
N ILE A 984 -32.89 -43.70 21.55
CA ILE A 984 -33.71 -43.88 20.35
C ILE A 984 -34.63 -45.10 20.51
N GLN A 985 -34.13 -46.20 21.10
CA GLN A 985 -34.93 -47.39 21.38
C GLN A 985 -36.01 -47.10 22.43
N GLU A 986 -35.69 -46.38 23.51
CA GLU A 986 -36.66 -45.95 24.53
C GLU A 986 -37.75 -45.07 23.93
N LEU A 987 -37.39 -44.07 23.10
CA LEU A 987 -38.35 -43.24 22.36
C LEU A 987 -39.21 -44.05 21.39
N SER A 988 -38.64 -45.04 20.71
CA SER A 988 -39.38 -45.92 19.80
C SER A 988 -40.34 -46.84 20.55
N GLN A 989 -39.91 -47.43 21.67
CA GLN A 989 -40.76 -48.26 22.53
C GLN A 989 -41.90 -47.44 23.14
N LYS A 990 -41.64 -46.21 23.61
CA LYS A 990 -42.69 -45.32 24.12
C LYS A 990 -43.72 -44.99 23.03
N ARG A 991 -43.29 -44.67 21.81
CA ARG A 991 -44.20 -44.43 20.67
C ARG A 991 -45.05 -45.66 20.33
N ILE A 992 -44.46 -46.85 20.34
CA ILE A 992 -45.19 -48.11 20.10
C ILE A 992 -46.21 -48.37 21.22
N GLN A 993 -45.88 -48.08 22.47
CA GLN A 993 -46.81 -48.17 23.60
C GLN A 993 -47.97 -47.16 23.47
N GLU A 994 -47.67 -45.90 23.13
CA GLU A 994 -48.68 -44.87 22.85
C GLU A 994 -49.62 -45.27 21.71
N GLN A 995 -49.08 -45.88 20.64
CA GLN A 995 -49.87 -46.44 19.55
C GLN A 995 -50.73 -47.62 20.01
N HIS A 996 -50.18 -48.63 20.69
CA HIS A 996 -50.95 -49.77 21.19
C HIS A 996 -52.03 -49.36 22.19
N GLU A 997 -51.83 -48.32 23.01
CA GLU A 997 -52.88 -47.78 23.88
C GLU A 997 -53.99 -47.09 23.08
N SER A 998 -53.67 -46.40 21.98
CA SER A 998 -54.67 -45.86 21.06
C SER A 998 -55.45 -46.97 20.34
N GLU A 999 -54.77 -48.01 19.85
CA GLU A 999 -55.40 -49.20 19.24
C GLU A 999 -56.30 -49.93 20.23
N ARG A 1000 -55.86 -50.10 21.49
CA ARG A 1000 -56.66 -50.76 22.53
C ARG A 1000 -57.91 -49.95 22.88
N LYS A 1001 -57.81 -48.62 22.98
CA LYS A 1001 -58.98 -47.74 23.16
C LYS A 1001 -59.95 -47.82 21.97
N VAL A 1002 -59.44 -47.89 20.75
CA VAL A 1002 -60.26 -48.09 19.54
C VAL A 1002 -60.95 -49.46 19.55
N LEU A 1003 -60.22 -50.53 19.91
CA LEU A 1003 -60.78 -51.89 20.05
C LEU A 1003 -61.82 -51.99 21.18
N GLU A 1004 -61.61 -51.29 22.30
CA GLU A 1004 -62.58 -51.19 23.40
C GLU A 1004 -63.84 -50.42 22.96
N LYS A 1005 -63.70 -49.28 22.26
CA LYS A 1005 -64.84 -48.55 21.65
C LYS A 1005 -65.57 -49.41 20.61
N ILE A 1006 -64.87 -50.17 19.76
CA ILE A 1006 -65.46 -51.11 18.79
C ILE A 1006 -66.22 -52.24 19.50
N LYS A 1007 -65.64 -52.85 20.53
CA LYS A 1007 -66.28 -53.91 21.30
C LYS A 1007 -67.55 -53.40 21.99
N SER A 1008 -67.48 -52.24 22.64
CA SER A 1008 -68.65 -51.61 23.27
C SER A 1008 -69.77 -51.38 22.24
N LYS A 1009 -69.47 -50.79 21.08
CA LYS A 1009 -70.46 -50.62 20.00
C LYS A 1009 -71.03 -51.94 19.47
N MET A 1010 -70.18 -52.97 19.30
CA MET A 1010 -70.60 -54.31 18.88
C MET A 1010 -71.52 -54.99 19.90
N ASP A 1011 -71.21 -54.90 21.19
CA ASP A 1011 -72.03 -55.49 22.25
C ASP A 1011 -73.32 -54.66 22.50
N ARG A 1012 -73.31 -53.33 22.27
CA ARG A 1012 -74.51 -52.47 22.18
C ARG A 1012 -75.43 -52.94 21.05
N ILE A 1013 -74.91 -53.13 19.83
CA ILE A 1013 -75.70 -53.61 18.68
C ILE A 1013 -76.36 -54.97 18.99
N LYS A 1014 -75.64 -55.90 19.62
CA LYS A 1014 -76.23 -57.19 20.07
C LYS A 1014 -77.32 -57.01 21.13
N ALA A 1015 -77.17 -56.04 22.03
CA ALA A 1015 -78.18 -55.74 23.04
C ALA A 1015 -79.45 -55.14 22.41
N THR A 1016 -79.32 -54.16 21.51
CA THR A 1016 -80.44 -53.60 20.75
C THR A 1016 -81.12 -54.68 19.89
N GLN A 1017 -80.35 -55.52 19.17
CA GLN A 1017 -80.88 -56.63 18.40
C GLN A 1017 -81.66 -57.62 19.28
N LYS A 1018 -81.16 -57.95 20.48
CA LYS A 1018 -81.88 -58.79 21.46
C LYS A 1018 -83.12 -58.11 22.04
N LYS A 1019 -83.12 -56.78 22.22
CA LYS A 1019 -84.29 -56.00 22.66
C LYS A 1019 -85.42 -56.08 21.62
N ILE A 1020 -85.07 -55.88 20.34
CA ILE A 1020 -85.99 -56.03 19.19
C ILE A 1020 -86.52 -57.48 19.08
N GLN A 1021 -85.62 -58.47 19.14
CA GLN A 1021 -85.97 -59.90 19.10
C GLN A 1021 -86.82 -60.34 20.31
N GLY A 1022 -86.72 -59.63 21.43
CA GLY A 1022 -87.47 -59.87 22.67
C GLY A 1022 -88.98 -59.63 22.58
N PHE A 1023 -89.48 -58.93 21.56
CA PHE A 1023 -90.91 -58.67 21.35
C PHE A 1023 -91.71 -59.89 20.83
N GLY A 1024 -91.32 -61.11 21.22
CA GLY A 1024 -92.05 -62.35 20.91
C GLY A 1024 -91.95 -62.84 19.46
N ILE A 1025 -91.00 -62.32 18.69
CA ILE A 1025 -90.84 -62.62 17.26
C ILE A 1025 -90.10 -63.96 17.09
N LYS A 1026 -90.61 -64.81 16.18
CA LYS A 1026 -90.06 -66.15 15.93
C LYS A 1026 -88.91 -66.09 14.91
N ASP A 1027 -87.78 -66.71 15.23
CA ASP A 1027 -86.56 -66.65 14.41
C ASP A 1027 -86.78 -67.09 12.94
N PRO A 1028 -86.20 -66.38 11.95
CA PRO A 1028 -86.37 -66.68 10.54
C PRO A 1028 -85.55 -67.90 10.11
N GLU A 1029 -86.23 -69.02 9.85
CA GLU A 1029 -85.68 -70.33 9.45
C GLU A 1029 -84.91 -70.34 8.10
N SER A 1030 -84.77 -69.20 7.40
CA SER A 1030 -84.01 -69.09 6.13
C SER A 1030 -83.43 -67.69 5.91
N HIS A 1031 -82.23 -67.63 5.32
CA HIS A 1031 -81.48 -66.40 5.03
C HIS A 1031 -82.25 -65.38 4.17
N GLU A 1032 -82.97 -65.84 3.14
CA GLU A 1032 -83.83 -64.96 2.31
C GLU A 1032 -84.99 -64.33 3.08
N LYS A 1033 -85.46 -65.01 4.14
CA LYS A 1033 -86.53 -64.54 5.01
C LYS A 1033 -85.99 -63.55 6.05
N ALA A 1034 -84.78 -63.77 6.57
CA ALA A 1034 -84.08 -62.88 7.47
C ALA A 1034 -83.71 -61.53 6.82
N ILE A 1035 -83.28 -61.53 5.55
CA ILE A 1035 -82.98 -60.27 4.81
C ILE A 1035 -84.26 -59.44 4.58
N ARG A 1036 -85.42 -60.08 4.47
CA ARG A 1036 -86.70 -59.42 4.19
C ARG A 1036 -87.63 -59.27 5.40
N SER A 1037 -87.15 -59.55 6.62
CA SER A 1037 -87.95 -59.44 7.85
C SER A 1037 -87.86 -58.09 8.56
N GLY A 1038 -87.35 -57.04 7.89
CA GLY A 1038 -87.41 -55.67 8.38
C GLY A 1038 -88.82 -55.10 8.25
N ASP A 1039 -89.30 -54.44 9.30
CA ASP A 1039 -90.67 -53.92 9.45
C ASP A 1039 -90.67 -52.75 10.46
N TYR A 1040 -91.76 -52.01 10.57
CA TYR A 1040 -91.83 -50.71 11.27
C TYR A 1040 -91.33 -50.73 12.72
N TYR A 1041 -91.55 -51.82 13.46
CA TYR A 1041 -91.11 -51.96 14.86
C TYR A 1041 -89.58 -51.90 15.07
N MET A 1042 -88.78 -51.99 14.00
CA MET A 1042 -87.34 -51.76 14.06
C MET A 1042 -86.93 -50.28 14.03
N PHE A 1043 -87.91 -49.38 13.84
CA PHE A 1043 -87.73 -47.93 13.76
C PHE A 1043 -88.55 -47.17 14.82
N ASP A 1044 -89.22 -47.87 15.74
CA ASP A 1044 -89.92 -47.26 16.88
C ASP A 1044 -88.88 -46.66 17.87
N GLU A 1045 -89.16 -45.46 18.38
CA GLU A 1045 -88.28 -44.66 19.26
C GLU A 1045 -88.15 -45.28 20.67
N PHE A 1046 -87.42 -46.38 20.78
CA PHE A 1046 -87.07 -47.07 22.03
C PHE A 1046 -85.68 -46.69 22.57
N ASP A 1047 -85.03 -45.68 22.00
CA ASP A 1047 -83.62 -45.34 22.26
C ASP A 1047 -83.40 -44.14 23.20
N ASP A 1048 -84.41 -43.31 23.51
CA ASP A 1048 -84.28 -42.10 24.38
C ASP A 1048 -83.59 -42.36 25.74
N GLU A 1049 -83.91 -43.47 26.41
CA GLU A 1049 -83.33 -43.85 27.71
C GLU A 1049 -81.91 -44.44 27.59
N LEU A 1050 -81.42 -44.69 26.36
CA LEU A 1050 -80.09 -45.22 26.10
C LEU A 1050 -79.18 -44.21 25.39
N ASP A 1051 -79.69 -43.41 24.45
CA ASP A 1051 -78.89 -42.38 23.79
C ASP A 1051 -78.64 -41.17 24.70
N SER A 1052 -79.42 -40.96 25.77
CA SER A 1052 -79.05 -40.04 26.87
C SER A 1052 -77.87 -40.52 27.76
N ILE A 1053 -77.46 -41.79 27.63
CA ILE A 1053 -76.16 -42.30 28.12
C ILE A 1053 -75.08 -42.10 27.05
N VAL A 1054 -75.44 -42.15 25.77
CA VAL A 1054 -74.50 -42.02 24.64
C VAL A 1054 -74.11 -40.56 24.41
N GLU A 1055 -75.00 -39.59 24.64
CA GLU A 1055 -74.61 -38.18 24.74
C GLU A 1055 -73.63 -37.99 25.91
N LYS A 1056 -73.82 -38.64 27.06
CA LYS A 1056 -72.83 -38.56 28.16
C LYS A 1056 -71.49 -39.21 27.85
N ASP A 1057 -71.47 -40.41 27.25
CA ASP A 1057 -70.24 -41.10 26.87
C ASP A 1057 -69.56 -40.46 25.63
N ASN A 1058 -70.30 -39.72 24.80
CA ASN A 1058 -69.74 -38.89 23.73
C ASN A 1058 -69.25 -37.55 24.28
N GLU A 1059 -70.00 -36.83 25.13
CA GLU A 1059 -69.50 -35.62 25.82
C GLU A 1059 -68.21 -35.93 26.59
N LEU A 1060 -68.18 -37.00 27.40
CA LEU A 1060 -66.95 -37.45 28.08
C LEU A 1060 -65.85 -38.01 27.15
N SER A 1061 -66.11 -38.28 25.86
CA SER A 1061 -65.11 -38.83 24.96
C SER A 1061 -64.79 -38.05 23.67
N ASP A 1062 -65.47 -36.93 23.44
CA ASP A 1062 -65.08 -35.84 22.54
C ASP A 1062 -64.33 -34.74 23.32
N ASP A 1063 -64.65 -34.48 24.60
CA ASP A 1063 -63.77 -33.73 25.56
C ASP A 1063 -62.39 -34.40 25.76
N SER A 1064 -62.18 -35.60 25.20
CA SER A 1064 -60.88 -36.26 25.14
C SER A 1064 -60.42 -36.67 23.73
N LEU A 1065 -61.08 -36.21 22.66
CA LEU A 1065 -60.65 -36.45 21.27
C LEU A 1065 -60.62 -35.22 20.35
N GLU A 1066 -61.49 -34.20 20.51
CA GLU A 1066 -61.42 -33.00 19.67
C GLU A 1066 -60.24 -32.06 20.02
N ASP A 1067 -59.75 -32.03 21.26
CA ASP A 1067 -58.60 -31.19 21.67
C ASP A 1067 -57.24 -31.94 21.72
N SER A 1068 -57.08 -33.01 20.93
CA SER A 1068 -55.82 -33.77 20.87
C SER A 1068 -55.17 -33.88 19.48
N ASP A 1069 -55.93 -33.86 18.38
CA ASP A 1069 -55.39 -34.13 17.02
C ASP A 1069 -55.20 -32.88 16.12
N LYS A 1070 -55.29 -31.67 16.69
CA LYS A 1070 -54.91 -30.41 16.00
C LYS A 1070 -54.02 -29.46 16.78
N THR A 1071 -53.83 -29.66 18.09
CA THR A 1071 -53.25 -28.62 18.96
C THR A 1071 -51.92 -28.96 19.61
N ASP A 1072 -51.42 -30.21 19.60
CA ASP A 1072 -50.16 -30.56 20.27
C ASP A 1072 -49.09 -31.30 19.44
N ALA A 1073 -49.41 -31.91 18.29
CA ALA A 1073 -48.35 -32.39 17.39
C ALA A 1073 -47.51 -31.21 16.84
N ASP A 1074 -48.20 -30.25 16.21
CA ASP A 1074 -47.56 -29.04 15.70
C ASP A 1074 -47.15 -28.07 16.82
N GLN A 1075 -47.81 -28.10 17.99
CA GLN A 1075 -47.39 -27.25 19.11
C GLN A 1075 -46.24 -27.83 19.93
N PHE A 1076 -46.03 -29.14 20.05
CA PHE A 1076 -44.77 -29.65 20.61
C PHE A 1076 -43.60 -29.28 19.68
N VAL A 1077 -43.80 -29.31 18.36
CA VAL A 1077 -42.85 -28.76 17.39
C VAL A 1077 -42.68 -27.25 17.59
N TYR A 1078 -43.74 -26.45 17.63
CA TYR A 1078 -43.65 -24.98 17.77
C TYR A 1078 -43.17 -24.49 19.15
N LYS A 1079 -43.38 -25.26 20.22
CA LYS A 1079 -43.01 -24.93 21.61
C LYS A 1079 -41.57 -25.33 21.88
N LYS A 1080 -41.13 -26.51 21.41
CA LYS A 1080 -39.71 -26.90 21.40
C LYS A 1080 -38.89 -26.06 20.41
N LYS A 1081 -39.50 -25.62 19.30
CA LYS A 1081 -38.95 -24.58 18.40
C LYS A 1081 -38.93 -23.21 19.08
N LYS A 1082 -39.95 -22.81 19.85
CA LYS A 1082 -39.90 -21.57 20.68
C LYS A 1082 -38.94 -21.64 21.87
N GLU A 1083 -38.49 -22.81 22.31
CA GLU A 1083 -37.44 -22.93 23.34
C GLU A 1083 -36.03 -22.91 22.73
N THR A 1084 -35.85 -23.48 21.53
CA THR A 1084 -34.62 -23.30 20.75
C THR A 1084 -34.50 -21.87 20.18
N ASP A 1085 -35.55 -21.31 19.59
CA ASP A 1085 -35.67 -19.91 19.15
C ASP A 1085 -35.91 -18.91 20.31
N LYS A 1086 -35.78 -19.34 21.58
CA LYS A 1086 -35.54 -18.43 22.74
C LYS A 1086 -34.08 -18.40 23.17
N SER A 1087 -33.24 -19.31 22.66
CA SER A 1087 -31.78 -19.23 22.79
C SER A 1087 -31.12 -18.39 21.66
N VAL A 1088 -31.89 -18.03 20.62
CA VAL A 1088 -31.45 -17.25 19.45
C VAL A 1088 -32.42 -16.08 19.22
N VAL A 1089 -31.92 -14.96 18.69
CA VAL A 1089 -32.66 -13.71 18.40
C VAL A 1089 -33.13 -12.89 19.61
N GLY A 1090 -32.14 -12.40 20.37
CA GLY A 1090 -32.27 -11.13 21.09
C GLY A 1090 -32.33 -9.93 20.12
N GLU A 1091 -33.55 -9.51 19.77
CA GLU A 1091 -33.93 -8.31 19.01
C GLU A 1091 -33.48 -8.20 17.53
N THR A 1092 -34.44 -8.36 16.62
CA THR A 1092 -34.66 -7.42 15.50
C THR A 1092 -36.13 -7.39 15.07
N SER A 1093 -36.93 -6.41 15.54
CA SER A 1093 -38.11 -5.91 14.80
C SER A 1093 -38.72 -4.66 15.43
N LYS A 1094 -38.81 -3.57 14.65
CA LYS A 1094 -40.03 -2.77 14.37
C LYS A 1094 -39.69 -1.45 13.67
N LEU A 1095 -40.02 -1.36 12.40
CA LEU A 1095 -40.30 -0.16 11.59
C LEU A 1095 -40.92 -0.66 10.27
N ALA A 1096 -42.11 -0.27 9.84
CA ALA A 1096 -43.18 0.51 10.49
C ALA A 1096 -44.55 0.03 9.95
N MET A 1097 -45.66 0.48 10.56
CA MET A 1097 -47.00 0.36 9.98
C MET A 1097 -47.24 1.48 8.94
N GLY A 1098 -48.18 1.26 8.02
CA GLY A 1098 -48.59 2.22 7.00
C GLY A 1098 -49.48 1.59 5.93
N ASP A 1099 -50.72 1.28 6.33
CA ASP A 1099 -52.01 1.38 5.61
C ASP A 1099 -52.16 0.92 4.13
N GLY A 1100 -53.35 0.41 3.78
CA GLY A 1100 -53.83 0.39 2.39
C GLY A 1100 -54.21 -1.00 1.85
N GLU A 1101 -55.49 -1.13 1.51
CA GLU A 1101 -56.20 -2.35 1.11
C GLU A 1101 -55.81 -2.95 -0.26
N ASP A 1102 -56.17 -4.24 -0.40
CA ASP A 1102 -56.85 -4.86 -1.56
C ASP A 1102 -56.11 -5.58 -2.73
N LEU A 1103 -56.90 -6.48 -3.35
CA LEU A 1103 -56.78 -7.21 -4.62
C LEU A 1103 -55.59 -8.19 -4.90
N ARG A 1104 -55.91 -9.48 -4.69
CA ARG A 1104 -56.01 -10.55 -5.72
C ARG A 1104 -54.86 -10.76 -6.75
N GLU A 1105 -54.22 -11.93 -6.61
CA GLU A 1105 -53.66 -12.83 -7.65
C GLU A 1105 -53.21 -12.28 -9.02
N GLY A 1106 -51.89 -12.38 -9.32
CA GLY A 1106 -51.43 -12.33 -10.72
C GLY A 1106 -49.90 -12.27 -10.95
N LYS A 1107 -49.34 -13.33 -11.54
CA LYS A 1107 -48.09 -13.36 -12.34
C LYS A 1107 -46.82 -12.66 -11.79
N LEU A 1108 -45.86 -13.44 -11.28
CA LEU A 1108 -44.44 -13.23 -11.66
C LEU A 1108 -43.54 -14.48 -11.55
N PHE A 1109 -44.02 -15.64 -12.03
CA PHE A 1109 -43.19 -16.86 -12.08
C PHE A 1109 -42.42 -16.99 -13.41
N HIS A 1110 -41.52 -16.03 -13.70
CA HIS A 1110 -40.69 -16.09 -14.91
C HIS A 1110 -39.37 -15.28 -14.79
N LEU A 1111 -38.31 -15.95 -14.31
CA LEU A 1111 -36.91 -15.84 -14.75
C LEU A 1111 -36.00 -16.67 -13.80
N LEU A 1112 -34.92 -17.23 -14.32
CA LEU A 1112 -33.93 -18.07 -13.60
C LEU A 1112 -34.40 -19.49 -13.19
N ASN A 1113 -35.14 -20.18 -14.07
CA ASN A 1113 -34.97 -21.63 -14.21
C ASN A 1113 -34.43 -21.93 -15.62
N THR A 1114 -33.12 -21.77 -15.80
CA THR A 1114 -32.45 -21.97 -17.10
C THR A 1114 -30.95 -22.23 -16.88
N TYR A 1115 -30.56 -23.50 -16.82
CA TYR A 1115 -29.30 -24.10 -17.35
C TYR A 1115 -29.07 -25.48 -16.73
N ASN A 1116 -29.88 -26.46 -17.13
CA ASN A 1116 -29.51 -27.89 -17.04
C ASN A 1116 -30.40 -28.74 -17.95
N ASN A 1117 -30.04 -28.84 -19.23
CA ASN A 1117 -30.39 -29.95 -20.13
C ASN A 1117 -29.67 -29.76 -21.48
N ILE A 1118 -28.59 -30.51 -21.70
CA ILE A 1118 -28.17 -30.89 -23.06
C ILE A 1118 -28.53 -32.35 -23.22
N ARG A 1119 -29.25 -32.66 -24.29
CA ARG A 1119 -29.96 -33.93 -24.49
C ARG A 1119 -29.02 -34.96 -25.12
N ILE A 1120 -28.92 -36.15 -24.51
CA ILE A 1120 -28.33 -37.33 -25.16
C ILE A 1120 -29.22 -37.73 -26.34
N HIS A 1121 -28.63 -37.92 -27.53
CA HIS A 1121 -29.26 -38.57 -28.67
C HIS A 1121 -28.62 -39.94 -28.89
N ASN A 1122 -29.44 -40.95 -29.18
CA ASN A 1122 -28.98 -42.32 -29.45
C ASN A 1122 -29.00 -42.64 -30.97
N VAL A 1123 -28.29 -43.71 -31.32
CA VAL A 1123 -28.30 -44.45 -32.60
C VAL A 1123 -27.64 -43.74 -33.79
N CYS A 1124 -26.33 -43.96 -33.97
CA CYS A 1124 -25.80 -45.13 -34.68
C CYS A 1124 -24.48 -45.57 -34.06
#